data_AF-A0A2G7FTK3-F1
#
_entry.id   AF-A0A2G7FTK3-F1
#
_cell.length_a   1.000
_cell.length_b   1.000
_cell.length_c   1.000
_cell.angle_alpha   90.00
_cell.angle_beta   90.00
_cell.angle_gamma   90.00
#
_symmetry.space_group_name_H-M   'P 1'
#
loop_
_entity.id
_entity.type
_entity.pdbx_description
1 polymer ?
#
loop_
_entity_poly.entity_id
_entity_poly.type
_entity_poly.pdbx_seq_one_letter_code
_entity_poly.pdbx_strand_id
1 'polypeptide(L)'
;MIGVLGASGTIGSLLVSKLSGQGHATRALVHHSKAATQLALPHVEVQTGDDTNDVGLHESLTGLDQLFLLTAPSEEQVEVQNRIIDLAKDASVKGITKLSAWTAAEDSPLLLSRQHHAIEVYLAASGMPYTILEPHTFMQTTSMAFADEIGRNSTMTSSVTSEAGIFMVDVRDIVEVAAAALSHAQHRGETLVIHGPEALSYADCASLISRHLGRDIRYNLVSYSEAKERFLKAGMGEFLADTLTTLSRMYNSGKYEPALNIVVEDWAGRPPRTYEDFLEECPHSFQFTMYSIANLVFKHDVSNRNLADRAQSQTGDSGQEVETIGKLGCEALPAFSRRYLNLIAQYLPPRQRASCSFCLPHDRDPEMSDKANLEKPLEELPDDPDQALGELGYIPSELRRNRSLFTLLFQSLSIAGIPFAESGALMQAIYGGGQLSIFVGWIVVCLMDQCVAMSLAELASRYPTSAGPYYWSFQLSGKHAKLLSFMTAWVWLIGNWTITLGVNFAFAQLLVATVSIYSSWEATDWQLLLVLYAICILAFLICGFGNRFLPLVDTLCAGWTLVSILVVLVAVSVSAKAGRHTPSEALAQYDPSLSGWGNFSFCIGLLPPAFVFSAIGMVSSMAEEVHALAIKVPKAMALCIPVGGTAGLFFVIPLCVTLPGLVDITNAPSGQPIPYVFQVVMGTRAGAVGLVSLLLVVGFFCSISITNAASRCTWALARDTALPMSRLFSRVDDRVRIPLWALGLVTVVQMLLGLINLGSSSAFTAFVSVGVIALAITYSIPISISLFYNKRSEVSKARWNCGRALGTTVNLIALAWIAFELVLFSMPSTLPVTPVSMNYASVVFVGFTTLAFSWYIVHARKVYVGPPLSDGMPQDM
;
A
#
# COMPACT_ATOMS: atom_id res chain seq x y z
N MET A 1 -1.92 0.07 42.97
CA MET A 1 -1.84 0.10 41.49
C MET A 1 -0.40 -0.10 41.04
N ILE A 2 -0.17 -0.96 40.05
CA ILE A 2 1.17 -1.26 39.52
C ILE A 2 1.32 -0.60 38.14
N GLY A 3 2.30 0.27 37.96
CA GLY A 3 2.64 0.84 36.66
C GLY A 3 3.65 -0.03 35.91
N VAL A 4 3.47 -0.20 34.61
CA VAL A 4 4.42 -0.89 33.74
C VAL A 4 4.90 0.07 32.66
N LEU A 5 6.14 0.53 32.77
CA LEU A 5 6.83 1.28 31.71
C LEU A 5 7.37 0.29 30.66
N GLY A 6 7.25 0.63 29.37
CA GLY A 6 7.56 -0.30 28.28
C GLY A 6 6.50 -1.39 28.10
N ALA A 7 5.24 -1.11 28.45
CA ALA A 7 4.14 -2.09 28.46
C ALA A 7 3.83 -2.74 27.09
N SER A 8 4.22 -2.10 25.98
CA SER A 8 4.06 -2.64 24.63
C SER A 8 5.22 -3.54 24.18
N GLY A 9 6.30 -3.63 24.96
CA GLY A 9 7.47 -4.47 24.65
C GLY A 9 7.23 -5.95 24.95
N THR A 10 8.18 -6.80 24.53
CA THR A 10 8.11 -8.27 24.70
C THR A 10 7.88 -8.70 26.15
N ILE A 11 8.62 -8.10 27.10
CA ILE A 11 8.47 -8.39 28.53
C ILE A 11 7.25 -7.66 29.11
N GLY A 12 7.10 -6.37 28.80
CA GLY A 12 6.04 -5.53 29.37
C GLY A 12 4.63 -6.03 29.04
N SER A 13 4.39 -6.48 27.82
CA SER A 13 3.06 -6.97 27.41
C SER A 13 2.67 -8.27 28.11
N LEU A 14 3.62 -9.19 28.27
CA LEU A 14 3.43 -10.43 29.03
C LEU A 14 3.24 -10.14 30.53
N LEU A 15 3.98 -9.18 31.08
CA LEU A 15 3.83 -8.75 32.47
C LEU A 15 2.47 -8.12 32.75
N VAL A 16 1.99 -7.23 31.86
CA VAL A 16 0.64 -6.66 31.97
C VAL A 16 -0.43 -7.75 31.93
N SER A 17 -0.30 -8.71 31.02
CA SER A 17 -1.21 -9.85 30.92
C SER A 17 -1.21 -10.71 32.19
N LYS A 18 -0.02 -10.98 32.75
CA LYS A 18 0.13 -11.75 33.99
C LYS A 18 -0.51 -11.05 35.19
N LEU A 19 -0.22 -9.76 35.37
CA LEU A 19 -0.77 -8.95 36.47
C LEU A 19 -2.30 -8.83 36.38
N SER A 20 -2.82 -8.63 35.17
CA SER A 20 -4.26 -8.66 34.89
C SER A 20 -4.90 -9.99 35.28
N GLY A 21 -4.28 -11.12 34.89
CA GLY A 21 -4.74 -12.46 35.26
C GLY A 21 -4.70 -12.75 36.77
N GLN A 22 -3.84 -12.07 37.52
CA GLN A 22 -3.78 -12.12 38.98
C GLN A 22 -4.75 -11.13 39.66
N GLY A 23 -5.48 -10.32 38.89
CA GLY A 23 -6.44 -9.34 39.41
C GLY A 23 -5.81 -8.06 39.97
N HIS A 24 -4.54 -7.79 39.68
CA HIS A 24 -3.89 -6.55 40.09
C HIS A 24 -4.39 -5.38 39.23
N ALA A 25 -4.68 -4.25 39.88
CA ALA A 25 -4.93 -3.00 39.17
C ALA A 25 -3.62 -2.50 38.55
N THR A 26 -3.55 -2.50 37.22
CA THR A 26 -2.33 -2.23 36.45
C THR A 26 -2.52 -1.04 35.53
N ARG A 27 -1.53 -0.13 35.52
CA ARG A 27 -1.44 0.96 34.55
C ARG A 27 -0.36 0.62 33.52
N ALA A 28 -0.76 0.38 32.28
CA ALA A 28 0.14 0.18 31.16
C ALA A 28 0.54 1.53 30.58
N LEU A 29 1.82 1.90 30.71
CA LEU A 29 2.37 3.13 30.16
C LEU A 29 2.92 2.84 28.77
N VAL A 30 2.35 3.48 27.74
CA VAL A 30 2.70 3.27 26.32
C VAL A 30 3.01 4.59 25.61
N HIS A 31 3.92 4.57 24.63
CA HIS A 31 4.28 5.75 23.85
C HIS A 31 3.29 6.08 22.71
N HIS A 32 2.56 5.08 22.20
CA HIS A 32 1.67 5.24 21.04
C HIS A 32 0.30 4.57 21.25
N SER A 33 -0.75 5.21 20.77
CA SER A 33 -2.16 4.79 20.96
C SER A 33 -2.50 3.43 20.35
N LYS A 34 -1.77 2.97 19.33
CA LYS A 34 -2.01 1.66 18.67
C LYS A 34 -1.76 0.46 19.58
N ALA A 35 -0.89 0.61 20.59
CA ALA A 35 -0.65 -0.42 21.60
C ALA A 35 -1.80 -0.55 22.62
N ALA A 36 -2.64 0.49 22.76
CA ALA A 36 -3.71 0.52 23.76
C ALA A 36 -4.81 -0.51 23.51
N THR A 37 -5.12 -0.82 22.24
CA THR A 37 -6.16 -1.79 21.89
C THR A 37 -5.75 -3.23 22.24
N GLN A 38 -4.45 -3.56 22.20
CA GLN A 38 -3.94 -4.90 22.52
C GLN A 38 -3.83 -5.16 24.02
N LEU A 39 -3.76 -4.10 24.84
CA LEU A 39 -3.63 -4.16 26.30
C LEU A 39 -4.96 -3.86 27.03
N ALA A 40 -6.08 -3.88 26.32
CA ALA A 40 -7.43 -3.73 26.87
C ALA A 40 -7.89 -5.00 27.62
N LEU A 41 -7.19 -5.32 28.70
CA LEU A 41 -7.45 -6.47 29.57
C LEU A 41 -8.21 -6.05 30.84
N PRO A 42 -8.89 -6.98 31.52
CA PRO A 42 -9.52 -6.68 32.82
C PRO A 42 -8.50 -6.11 33.81
N HIS A 43 -8.91 -5.12 34.60
CA HIS A 43 -8.05 -4.47 35.61
C HIS A 43 -6.83 -3.69 35.07
N VAL A 44 -6.71 -3.54 33.74
CA VAL A 44 -5.66 -2.75 33.10
C VAL A 44 -6.22 -1.42 32.60
N GLU A 45 -5.63 -0.31 33.03
CA GLU A 45 -5.79 0.99 32.39
C GLU A 45 -4.59 1.28 31.51
N VAL A 46 -4.83 1.73 30.28
CA VAL A 46 -3.75 2.15 29.38
C VAL A 46 -3.66 3.65 29.42
N GLN A 47 -2.47 4.17 29.73
CA GLN A 47 -2.17 5.59 29.67
C GLN A 47 -1.07 5.83 28.64
N THR A 48 -1.38 6.67 27.66
CA THR A 48 -0.40 7.11 26.67
C THR A 48 0.41 8.26 27.25
N GLY A 49 1.73 8.11 27.32
CA GLY A 49 2.66 9.10 27.85
C GLY A 49 3.77 9.42 26.86
N ASP A 50 4.21 10.67 26.86
CA ASP A 50 5.41 11.12 26.15
C ASP A 50 6.55 11.25 27.16
N ASP A 51 7.52 10.34 27.13
CA ASP A 51 8.67 10.30 28.03
C ASP A 51 9.58 11.53 27.90
N THR A 52 9.36 12.37 26.88
CA THR A 52 10.08 13.64 26.72
C THR A 52 9.44 14.80 27.51
N ASN A 53 8.24 14.63 28.06
CA ASN A 53 7.50 15.66 28.81
C ASN A 53 7.35 15.32 30.31
N ASP A 54 8.04 16.06 31.18
CA ASP A 54 8.05 15.81 32.64
C ASP A 54 6.65 15.87 33.25
N VAL A 55 5.80 16.78 32.78
CA VAL A 55 4.45 16.99 33.35
C VAL A 55 3.57 15.77 33.07
N GLY A 56 3.54 15.32 31.81
CA GLY A 56 2.73 14.18 31.41
C GLY A 56 3.23 12.87 32.02
N LEU A 57 4.55 12.70 32.11
CA LEU A 57 5.15 11.53 32.74
C LEU A 57 4.89 11.52 34.25
N HIS A 58 5.06 12.63 34.96
CA HIS A 58 4.73 12.75 36.39
C HIS A 58 3.25 12.42 36.68
N GLU A 59 2.32 12.97 35.89
CA GLU A 59 0.89 12.64 36.01
C GLU A 59 0.64 11.14 35.83
N SER A 60 1.34 10.50 34.89
CA SER A 60 1.22 9.05 34.65
C SER A 60 1.77 8.18 35.78
N LEU A 61 2.71 8.71 36.57
CA LEU A 61 3.28 8.04 37.74
C LEU A 61 2.48 8.28 39.03
N THR A 62 1.62 9.31 39.02
CA THR A 62 0.82 9.68 40.20
C THR A 62 -0.18 8.59 40.57
N GLY A 63 -0.18 8.18 41.84
CA GLY A 63 -1.09 7.16 42.37
C GLY A 63 -0.60 5.71 42.21
N LEU A 64 0.60 5.50 41.65
CA LEU A 64 1.21 4.19 41.57
C LEU A 64 1.80 3.76 42.92
N ASP A 65 1.55 2.51 43.31
CA ASP A 65 2.21 1.91 44.47
C ASP A 65 3.57 1.31 44.07
N GLN A 66 3.66 0.67 42.90
CA GLN A 66 4.87 0.06 42.37
C GLN A 66 5.04 0.43 40.89
N LEU A 67 6.29 0.55 40.44
CA LEU A 67 6.64 0.82 39.05
C LEU A 67 7.60 -0.25 38.53
N PHE A 68 7.25 -0.90 37.43
CA PHE A 68 8.19 -1.68 36.64
C PHE A 68 8.90 -0.75 35.64
N LEU A 69 10.22 -0.61 35.79
CA LEU A 69 11.05 0.29 35.00
C LEU A 69 11.82 -0.50 33.92
N LEU A 70 11.40 -0.31 32.67
CA LEU A 70 12.07 -0.84 31.48
C LEU A 70 11.88 0.16 30.32
N THR A 71 12.99 0.60 29.71
CA THR A 71 13.01 1.42 28.50
C THR A 71 13.72 0.68 27.37
N ALA A 72 13.50 1.11 26.12
CA ALA A 72 14.33 0.66 25.01
C ALA A 72 15.80 1.10 25.21
N PRO A 73 16.79 0.34 24.71
CA PRO A 73 18.18 0.73 24.80
C PRO A 73 18.48 1.93 23.90
N SER A 74 19.19 2.92 24.43
CA SER A 74 19.62 4.12 23.71
C SER A 74 20.91 4.71 24.31
N GLU A 75 21.56 5.62 23.60
CA GLU A 75 22.73 6.32 24.12
C GLU A 75 22.39 7.16 25.37
N GLU A 76 21.17 7.68 25.43
CA GLU A 76 20.65 8.55 26.50
C GLU A 76 19.96 7.78 27.64
N GLN A 77 20.03 6.44 27.66
CA GLN A 77 19.27 5.59 28.59
C GLN A 77 19.47 5.96 30.08
N VAL A 78 20.68 6.37 30.47
CA VAL A 78 20.99 6.78 31.84
C VAL A 78 20.22 8.04 32.23
N GLU A 79 20.22 9.05 31.36
CA GLU A 79 19.53 10.31 31.61
C GLU A 79 18.01 10.08 31.71
N VAL A 80 17.46 9.29 30.77
CA VAL A 80 16.03 8.98 30.72
C VAL A 80 15.59 8.22 31.98
N GLN A 81 16.27 7.14 32.37
CA GLN A 81 15.86 6.36 33.53
C GLN A 81 16.08 7.08 34.86
N ASN A 82 17.15 7.88 34.99
CA ASN A 82 17.37 8.68 36.20
C ASN A 82 16.27 9.74 36.37
N ARG A 83 15.87 10.40 35.28
CA ARG A 83 14.74 11.34 35.29
C ARG A 83 13.42 10.65 35.67
N ILE A 84 13.17 9.43 35.17
CA ILE A 84 11.98 8.65 35.57
C ILE A 84 12.03 8.31 37.06
N ILE A 85 13.20 7.97 37.61
CA ILE A 85 13.37 7.68 39.04
C ILE A 85 13.05 8.92 39.88
N ASP A 86 13.55 10.10 39.49
CA ASP A 86 13.24 11.36 40.17
C ASP A 86 11.73 11.67 40.14
N LEU A 87 11.11 11.56 38.96
CA LEU A 87 9.67 11.80 38.83
C LEU A 87 8.82 10.77 39.58
N ALA A 88 9.27 9.52 39.66
CA ALA A 88 8.60 8.49 40.45
C ALA A 88 8.70 8.79 41.96
N LYS A 89 9.84 9.31 42.40
CA LYS A 89 10.03 9.76 43.79
C LYS A 89 9.12 10.93 44.12
N ASP A 90 9.06 11.94 43.24
CA ASP A 90 8.20 13.12 43.40
C ASP A 90 6.71 12.74 43.39
N ALA A 91 6.32 11.81 42.51
CA ALA A 91 4.97 11.25 42.46
C ALA A 91 4.65 10.29 43.63
N SER A 92 5.57 10.12 44.59
CA SER A 92 5.42 9.29 45.79
C SER A 92 5.18 7.80 45.51
N VAL A 93 5.78 7.25 44.44
CA VAL A 93 5.76 5.82 44.15
C VAL A 93 6.47 5.05 45.26
N LYS A 94 5.86 3.98 45.78
CA LYS A 94 6.37 3.28 46.98
C LYS A 94 7.49 2.29 46.69
N GLY A 95 7.77 1.97 45.43
CA GLY A 95 8.95 1.21 45.05
C GLY A 95 9.06 0.92 43.55
N ILE A 96 10.27 0.61 43.11
CA ILE A 96 10.63 0.37 41.71
C ILE A 96 11.21 -1.04 41.54
N THR A 97 10.65 -1.81 40.62
CA THR A 97 11.28 -3.03 40.12
C THR A 97 11.93 -2.71 38.77
N LYS A 98 13.26 -2.66 38.74
CA LYS A 98 14.01 -2.33 37.53
C LYS A 98 14.42 -3.60 36.80
N LEU A 99 14.09 -3.69 35.51
CA LEU A 99 14.72 -4.68 34.66
C LEU A 99 16.09 -4.15 34.19
N SER A 100 17.14 -4.81 34.66
CA SER A 100 18.52 -4.50 34.36
C SER A 100 19.15 -5.55 33.44
N ALA A 101 20.48 -5.68 33.47
CA ALA A 101 21.22 -6.71 32.76
C ALA A 101 22.25 -7.32 33.70
N TRP A 102 22.36 -8.65 33.72
CA TRP A 102 23.31 -9.40 34.54
C TRP A 102 24.79 -9.04 34.35
N THR A 103 25.13 -8.34 33.26
CA THR A 103 26.48 -7.85 32.98
C THR A 103 26.76 -6.46 33.56
N ALA A 104 25.80 -5.86 34.29
CA ALA A 104 25.91 -4.51 34.82
C ALA A 104 27.12 -4.37 35.75
N ALA A 105 28.15 -3.69 35.27
CA ALA A 105 29.35 -3.38 36.03
C ALA A 105 29.96 -2.08 35.51
N GLU A 106 30.63 -1.34 36.41
CA GLU A 106 31.31 -0.08 36.09
C GLU A 106 32.35 -0.24 34.98
N ASP A 107 33.13 -1.32 35.04
CA ASP A 107 34.24 -1.63 34.14
C ASP A 107 33.86 -2.56 32.97
N SER A 108 32.56 -2.86 32.79
CA SER A 108 32.11 -3.74 31.70
C SER A 108 32.55 -3.19 30.34
N PRO A 109 33.03 -4.03 29.41
CA PRO A 109 33.39 -3.58 28.06
C PRO A 109 32.16 -3.12 27.26
N LEU A 110 30.96 -3.57 27.62
CA LEU A 110 29.71 -3.24 26.94
C LEU A 110 29.11 -1.95 27.49
N LEU A 111 28.89 -0.96 26.61
CA LEU A 111 28.32 0.34 27.01
C LEU A 111 26.95 0.19 27.68
N LEU A 112 26.09 -0.67 27.14
CA LEU A 112 24.78 -0.96 27.71
C LEU A 112 24.87 -1.44 29.18
N SER A 113 25.81 -2.32 29.48
CA SER A 113 26.05 -2.79 30.85
C SER A 113 26.50 -1.69 31.79
N ARG A 114 27.40 -0.80 31.33
CA ARG A 114 27.84 0.36 32.12
C ARG A 114 26.69 1.32 32.39
N GLN A 115 25.81 1.53 31.40
CA GLN A 115 24.60 2.34 31.58
C GLN A 115 23.66 1.71 32.62
N HIS A 116 23.42 0.38 32.54
CA HIS A 116 22.62 -0.33 33.53
C HIS A 116 23.17 -0.19 34.95
N HIS A 117 24.48 -0.36 35.13
CA HIS A 117 25.17 -0.18 36.42
C HIS A 117 25.01 1.25 36.96
N ALA A 118 25.25 2.27 36.12
CA ALA A 118 25.10 3.66 36.53
C ALA A 118 23.68 3.96 37.03
N ILE A 119 22.65 3.39 36.39
CA ILE A 119 21.26 3.56 36.81
C ILE A 119 20.96 2.78 38.10
N GLU A 120 21.55 1.61 38.33
CA GLU A 120 21.40 0.88 39.60
C GLU A 120 21.99 1.66 40.77
N VAL A 121 23.20 2.20 40.60
CA VAL A 121 23.85 3.06 41.59
C VAL A 121 23.00 4.29 41.87
N TYR A 122 22.44 4.90 40.82
CA TYR A 122 21.55 6.05 40.95
C TYR A 122 20.26 5.71 41.69
N LEU A 123 19.60 4.61 41.33
CA LEU A 123 18.39 4.13 42.00
C LEU A 123 18.65 3.82 43.48
N ALA A 124 19.78 3.20 43.81
CA ALA A 124 20.19 2.96 45.19
C ALA A 124 20.42 4.26 45.96
N ALA A 125 21.08 5.24 45.34
CA ALA A 125 21.32 6.56 45.93
C ALA A 125 20.03 7.39 46.10
N SER A 126 18.98 7.12 45.30
CA SER A 126 17.70 7.84 45.37
C SER A 126 16.97 7.66 46.72
N GLY A 127 17.25 6.57 47.44
CA GLY A 127 16.58 6.19 48.69
C GLY A 127 15.18 5.60 48.51
N MET A 128 14.70 5.41 47.27
CA MET A 128 13.46 4.70 47.00
C MET A 128 13.62 3.20 47.28
N PRO A 129 12.62 2.49 47.82
CA PRO A 129 12.66 1.04 47.88
C PRO A 129 12.69 0.44 46.46
N TYR A 130 13.61 -0.49 46.19
CA TYR A 130 13.76 -1.04 44.85
C TYR A 130 14.05 -2.55 44.86
N THR A 131 13.82 -3.20 43.73
CA THR A 131 14.28 -4.57 43.42
C THR A 131 14.91 -4.55 42.04
N ILE A 132 16.10 -5.13 41.88
CA ILE A 132 16.81 -5.20 40.60
C ILE A 132 16.64 -6.61 40.04
N LEU A 133 16.17 -6.71 38.80
CA LEU A 133 16.10 -7.95 38.05
C LEU A 133 17.21 -7.94 37.01
N GLU A 134 18.13 -8.89 37.09
CA GLU A 134 19.29 -9.02 36.21
C GLU A 134 19.16 -10.30 35.38
N PRO A 135 18.29 -10.32 34.36
CA PRO A 135 18.15 -11.49 33.54
C PRO A 135 19.39 -11.67 32.65
N HIS A 136 19.72 -12.94 32.41
CA HIS A 136 20.66 -13.35 31.39
C HIS A 136 20.05 -13.17 29.99
N THR A 137 20.80 -13.51 28.95
CA THR A 137 20.36 -13.52 27.54
C THR A 137 19.04 -14.28 27.35
N PHE A 138 18.14 -13.78 26.49
CA PHE A 138 16.83 -14.39 26.34
C PHE A 138 16.82 -15.51 25.30
N MET A 139 16.06 -16.58 25.55
CA MET A 139 15.80 -17.62 24.55
C MET A 139 15.13 -17.02 23.30
N GLN A 140 14.22 -16.06 23.47
CA GLN A 140 13.54 -15.35 22.39
C GLN A 140 14.51 -14.60 21.46
N THR A 141 15.69 -14.17 21.95
CA THR A 141 16.74 -13.56 21.11
C THR A 141 17.20 -14.52 20.01
N THR A 142 17.19 -15.83 20.25
CA THR A 142 17.55 -16.82 19.21
C THR A 142 16.54 -16.86 18.07
N SER A 143 15.24 -16.81 18.36
CA SER A 143 14.21 -16.70 17.32
C SER A 143 14.27 -15.37 16.57
N MET A 144 14.47 -14.26 17.28
CA MET A 144 14.59 -12.94 16.67
C MET A 144 15.82 -12.82 15.78
N ALA A 145 16.95 -13.40 16.17
CA ALA A 145 18.21 -13.31 15.44
C ALA A 145 18.29 -14.29 14.27
N PHE A 146 17.70 -15.49 14.40
CA PHE A 146 18.01 -16.60 13.49
C PHE A 146 16.80 -17.19 12.75
N ALA A 147 15.55 -16.91 13.12
CA ALA A 147 14.40 -17.57 12.50
C ALA A 147 14.30 -17.35 10.98
N ASP A 148 14.62 -16.14 10.49
CA ASP A 148 14.62 -15.82 9.06
C ASP A 148 15.75 -16.56 8.31
N GLU A 149 16.95 -16.59 8.89
CA GLU A 149 18.11 -17.29 8.30
C GLU A 149 17.89 -18.81 8.28
N ILE A 150 17.36 -19.37 9.38
CA ILE A 150 16.94 -20.77 9.51
C ILE A 150 15.84 -21.07 8.48
N GLY A 151 14.87 -20.18 8.31
CA GLY A 151 13.77 -20.33 7.36
C GLY A 151 14.25 -20.43 5.91
N ARG A 152 15.15 -19.54 5.50
CA ARG A 152 15.64 -19.43 4.12
C ARG A 152 16.72 -20.45 3.77
N ASN A 153 17.69 -20.62 4.66
CA ASN A 153 18.97 -21.25 4.31
C ASN A 153 19.32 -22.45 5.20
N SER A 154 18.49 -22.74 6.21
CA SER A 154 18.81 -23.71 7.26
C SER A 154 20.17 -23.45 7.92
N THR A 155 20.49 -22.17 8.16
CA THR A 155 21.74 -21.75 8.80
C THR A 155 21.50 -20.83 9.98
N MET A 156 22.40 -20.89 10.95
CA MET A 156 22.52 -19.93 12.04
C MET A 156 23.92 -19.33 11.98
N THR A 157 24.07 -18.05 11.66
CA THR A 157 25.38 -17.43 11.60
C THR A 157 25.60 -16.41 12.71
N SER A 158 26.69 -16.54 13.46
CA SER A 158 27.03 -15.62 14.55
C SER A 158 28.55 -15.51 14.73
N SER A 159 28.99 -14.44 15.41
CA SER A 159 30.41 -14.29 15.81
C SER A 159 30.73 -14.91 17.16
N VAL A 160 29.78 -15.61 17.78
CA VAL A 160 29.96 -16.36 19.02
C VAL A 160 30.56 -17.73 18.70
N THR A 161 31.59 -18.18 19.42
CA THR A 161 32.21 -19.48 19.20
C THR A 161 31.22 -20.61 19.50
N SER A 162 31.38 -21.76 18.82
CA SER A 162 30.52 -22.92 19.01
C SER A 162 30.62 -23.56 20.40
N GLU A 163 31.56 -23.12 21.23
CA GLU A 163 31.81 -23.66 22.58
C GLU A 163 31.39 -22.67 23.69
N ALA A 164 30.98 -21.45 23.34
CA ALA A 164 30.60 -20.45 24.33
C ALA A 164 29.23 -20.81 24.95
N GLY A 165 29.23 -21.27 26.20
CA GLY A 165 28.02 -21.55 26.96
C GLY A 165 27.29 -20.26 27.36
N ILE A 166 26.00 -20.18 27.04
CA ILE A 166 25.13 -19.04 27.36
C ILE A 166 23.93 -19.57 28.17
N PHE A 167 23.74 -19.07 29.40
CA PHE A 167 22.61 -19.45 30.26
C PHE A 167 21.32 -18.73 29.86
N MET A 168 20.78 -19.07 28.68
CA MET A 168 19.64 -18.37 28.11
C MET A 168 18.36 -18.58 28.95
N VAL A 169 17.68 -17.50 29.34
CA VAL A 169 16.45 -17.53 30.13
C VAL A 169 15.22 -17.30 29.24
N ASP A 170 14.11 -17.97 29.53
CA ASP A 170 12.84 -17.66 28.88
C ASP A 170 12.25 -16.37 29.46
N VAL A 171 11.87 -15.41 28.60
CA VAL A 171 11.17 -14.18 29.02
C VAL A 171 9.98 -14.45 29.95
N ARG A 172 9.27 -15.57 29.78
CA ARG A 172 8.15 -15.95 30.65
C ARG A 172 8.59 -16.18 32.09
N ASP A 173 9.80 -16.67 32.33
CA ASP A 173 10.36 -16.83 33.68
C ASP A 173 10.72 -15.48 34.29
N ILE A 174 11.27 -14.55 33.49
CA ILE A 174 11.51 -13.17 33.92
C ILE A 174 10.20 -12.50 34.36
N VAL A 175 9.12 -12.71 33.60
CA VAL A 175 7.79 -12.15 33.89
C VAL A 175 7.22 -12.70 35.21
N GLU A 176 7.40 -13.99 35.50
CA GLU A 176 6.96 -14.56 36.78
C GLU A 176 7.70 -13.93 37.96
N VAL A 177 9.03 -13.82 37.87
CA VAL A 177 9.85 -13.20 38.93
C VAL A 177 9.49 -11.71 39.08
N ALA A 178 9.30 -10.99 37.97
CA ALA A 178 8.89 -9.59 37.99
C ALA A 178 7.51 -9.39 38.62
N ALA A 179 6.54 -10.23 38.29
CA ALA A 179 5.21 -10.18 38.89
C ALA A 179 5.27 -10.47 40.40
N ALA A 180 6.07 -11.47 40.83
CA ALA A 180 6.27 -11.77 42.25
C ALA A 180 6.90 -10.60 43.02
N ALA A 181 7.93 -9.95 42.44
CA ALA A 181 8.59 -8.78 42.99
C ALA A 181 7.68 -7.56 43.12
N LEU A 182 6.85 -7.30 42.11
CA LEU A 182 5.90 -6.18 42.13
C LEU A 182 4.74 -6.41 43.10
N SER A 183 4.43 -7.67 43.43
CA SER A 183 3.22 -8.02 44.21
C SER A 183 3.45 -8.12 45.71
N HIS A 184 4.69 -8.33 46.18
CA HIS A 184 4.98 -8.50 47.61
C HIS A 184 6.04 -7.52 48.11
N ALA A 185 5.69 -6.71 49.11
CA ALA A 185 6.59 -5.71 49.68
C ALA A 185 7.82 -6.29 50.42
N GLN A 186 7.80 -7.59 50.75
CA GLN A 186 8.91 -8.29 51.42
C GLN A 186 10.15 -8.51 50.52
N HIS A 187 9.99 -8.32 49.21
CA HIS A 187 10.96 -8.61 48.16
C HIS A 187 11.80 -7.38 47.75
N ARG A 188 11.83 -6.35 48.60
CA ARG A 188 12.51 -5.08 48.35
C ARG A 188 13.95 -5.13 48.88
N GLY A 189 14.87 -4.55 48.11
CA GLY A 189 16.31 -4.48 48.38
C GLY A 189 17.12 -5.64 47.79
N GLU A 190 16.48 -6.49 46.97
CA GLU A 190 17.13 -7.66 46.37
C GLU A 190 17.61 -7.37 44.94
N THR A 191 18.75 -7.96 44.58
CA THR A 191 19.26 -8.04 43.20
C THR A 191 19.22 -9.49 42.77
N LEU A 192 18.42 -9.77 41.75
CA LEU A 192 18.06 -11.12 41.33
C LEU A 192 18.62 -11.44 39.96
N VAL A 193 19.64 -12.29 39.90
CA VAL A 193 20.17 -12.80 38.64
C VAL A 193 19.26 -13.91 38.12
N ILE A 194 18.64 -13.71 36.95
CA ILE A 194 17.63 -14.64 36.39
C ILE A 194 18.22 -15.32 35.16
N HIS A 195 18.48 -16.62 35.23
CA HIS A 195 19.11 -17.36 34.13
C HIS A 195 18.37 -18.67 33.84
N GLY A 196 18.59 -19.23 32.65
CA GLY A 196 18.08 -20.56 32.31
C GLY A 196 18.84 -21.68 33.02
N PRO A 197 18.34 -22.92 32.97
CA PRO A 197 18.94 -24.06 33.68
C PRO A 197 20.26 -24.54 33.07
N GLU A 198 20.53 -24.23 31.80
CA GLU A 198 21.57 -24.87 31.00
C GLU A 198 22.48 -23.84 30.32
N ALA A 199 23.79 -24.14 30.27
CA ALA A 199 24.75 -23.40 29.47
C ALA A 199 24.76 -23.94 28.04
N LEU A 200 24.10 -23.25 27.11
CA LEU A 200 23.99 -23.69 25.71
C LEU A 200 24.77 -22.75 24.79
N SER A 201 25.56 -23.33 23.89
CA SER A 201 26.12 -22.57 22.77
C SER A 201 25.06 -22.37 21.68
N TYR A 202 25.31 -21.44 20.75
CA TYR A 202 24.45 -21.34 19.56
C TYR A 202 24.56 -22.56 18.63
N ALA A 203 25.64 -23.34 18.72
CA ALA A 203 25.74 -24.62 18.01
C ALA A 203 24.84 -25.70 18.66
N ASP A 204 24.73 -25.71 19.98
CA ASP A 204 23.78 -26.56 20.71
C ASP A 204 22.35 -26.15 20.38
N CYS A 205 22.06 -24.85 20.34
CA CYS A 205 20.76 -24.33 19.91
C CYS A 205 20.41 -24.77 18.48
N ALA A 206 21.37 -24.71 17.55
CA ALA A 206 21.17 -25.18 16.18
C ALA A 206 20.83 -26.68 16.14
N SER A 207 21.49 -27.48 16.97
CA SER A 207 21.22 -28.92 17.11
C SER A 207 19.83 -29.20 17.70
N LEU A 208 19.43 -28.41 18.70
CA LEU A 208 18.12 -28.48 19.34
C LEU A 208 16.99 -28.11 18.37
N ILE A 209 17.14 -27.00 17.66
CA ILE A 209 16.22 -26.55 16.62
C ILE A 209 16.15 -27.59 15.48
N SER A 210 17.29 -28.20 15.12
CA SER A 210 17.32 -29.25 14.09
C SER A 210 16.46 -30.46 14.46
N ARG A 211 16.58 -30.92 15.72
CA ARG A 211 15.74 -31.99 16.26
C ARG A 211 14.27 -31.60 16.27
N HIS A 212 13.95 -30.38 16.72
CA HIS A 212 12.58 -29.89 16.81
C HIS A 212 11.90 -29.73 15.44
N LEU A 213 12.61 -29.20 14.44
CA LEU A 213 12.08 -28.98 13.09
C LEU A 213 12.17 -30.21 12.18
N GLY A 214 12.87 -31.27 12.60
CA GLY A 214 13.11 -32.46 11.77
C GLY A 214 13.98 -32.21 10.54
N ARG A 215 14.85 -31.18 10.56
CA ARG A 215 15.77 -30.84 9.47
C ARG A 215 17.09 -30.28 9.99
N ASP A 216 18.19 -30.53 9.28
CA ASP A 216 19.52 -30.10 9.69
C ASP A 216 19.70 -28.57 9.58
N ILE A 217 20.09 -27.92 10.68
CA ILE A 217 20.41 -26.49 10.77
C ILE A 217 21.90 -26.32 11.05
N ARG A 218 22.62 -25.71 10.11
CA ARG A 218 24.08 -25.54 10.22
C ARG A 218 24.45 -24.25 10.95
N TYR A 219 25.31 -24.37 11.97
CA TYR A 219 25.91 -23.22 12.64
C TYR A 219 27.17 -22.74 11.91
N ASN A 220 27.23 -21.45 11.56
CA ASN A 220 28.36 -20.83 10.90
C ASN A 220 28.99 -19.77 11.81
N LEU A 221 30.28 -19.91 12.10
CA LEU A 221 31.06 -18.90 12.82
C LEU A 221 31.60 -17.86 11.84
N VAL A 222 31.41 -16.58 12.14
CA VAL A 222 31.95 -15.45 11.37
C VAL A 222 32.81 -14.52 12.22
N SER A 223 33.61 -13.69 11.57
CA SER A 223 34.40 -12.67 12.27
C SER A 223 33.50 -11.60 12.90
N TYR A 224 33.99 -10.89 13.93
CA TYR A 224 33.26 -9.77 14.54
C TYR A 224 32.96 -8.64 13.54
N SER A 225 33.89 -8.36 12.62
CA SER A 225 33.70 -7.35 11.57
C SER A 225 32.60 -7.76 10.59
N GLU A 226 32.57 -9.04 10.21
CA GLU A 226 31.53 -9.58 9.34
C GLU A 226 30.17 -9.61 10.03
N ALA A 227 30.11 -9.97 11.32
CA ALA A 227 28.88 -9.87 12.10
C ALA A 227 28.38 -8.42 12.21
N LYS A 228 29.25 -7.44 12.51
CA LYS A 228 28.89 -6.02 12.53
C LYS A 228 28.37 -5.56 11.16
N GLU A 229 29.05 -5.91 10.08
CA GLU A 229 28.63 -5.58 8.72
C GLU A 229 27.26 -6.20 8.39
N ARG A 230 27.00 -7.43 8.83
CA ARG A 230 25.69 -8.08 8.67
C ARG A 230 24.59 -7.36 9.44
N PHE A 231 24.86 -6.91 10.67
CA PHE A 231 23.89 -6.11 11.44
C PHE A 231 23.59 -4.77 10.74
N LEU A 232 24.63 -4.06 10.29
CA LEU A 232 24.46 -2.79 9.57
C LEU A 232 23.67 -2.99 8.25
N LYS A 233 23.97 -4.05 7.48
CA LYS A 233 23.22 -4.41 6.27
C LYS A 233 21.76 -4.78 6.54
N ALA A 234 21.47 -5.30 7.73
CA ALA A 234 20.10 -5.59 8.17
C ALA A 234 19.35 -4.33 8.68
N GLY A 235 19.92 -3.12 8.51
CA GLY A 235 19.30 -1.85 8.89
C GLY A 235 19.47 -1.49 10.37
N MET A 236 20.33 -2.21 11.10
CA MET A 236 20.61 -1.92 12.50
C MET A 236 21.54 -0.71 12.62
N GLY A 237 21.20 0.25 13.50
CA GLY A 237 22.06 1.41 13.77
C GLY A 237 23.41 1.04 14.39
N GLU A 238 24.41 1.91 14.22
CA GLU A 238 25.79 1.62 14.60
C GLU A 238 25.95 1.29 16.09
N PHE A 239 25.30 2.05 16.97
CA PHE A 239 25.25 1.80 18.41
C PHE A 239 24.83 0.37 18.74
N LEU A 240 23.73 -0.12 18.13
CA LEU A 240 23.19 -1.43 18.43
C LEU A 240 24.04 -2.54 17.80
N ALA A 241 24.58 -2.33 16.60
CA ALA A 241 25.50 -3.25 15.95
C ALA A 241 26.80 -3.43 16.76
N ASP A 242 27.36 -2.35 17.30
CA ASP A 242 28.52 -2.39 18.18
C ASP A 242 28.23 -3.06 19.53
N THR A 243 27.04 -2.81 20.07
CA THR A 243 26.55 -3.44 21.30
C THR A 243 26.49 -4.96 21.14
N LEU A 244 25.85 -5.48 20.08
CA LEU A 244 25.75 -6.93 19.84
C LEU A 244 27.09 -7.57 19.52
N THR A 245 27.97 -6.87 18.80
CA THR A 245 29.31 -7.36 18.49
C THR A 245 30.18 -7.44 19.76
N THR A 246 30.07 -6.44 20.64
CA THR A 246 30.78 -6.43 21.93
C THR A 246 30.23 -7.51 22.87
N LEU A 247 28.91 -7.71 22.90
CA LEU A 247 28.28 -8.80 23.64
C LEU A 247 28.76 -10.18 23.14
N SER A 248 28.93 -10.34 21.83
CA SER A 248 29.49 -11.59 21.26
C SER A 248 30.92 -11.85 21.73
N ARG A 249 31.75 -10.79 21.86
CA ARG A 249 33.10 -10.90 22.46
C ARG A 249 33.04 -11.30 23.93
N MET A 250 32.05 -10.82 24.67
CA MET A 250 31.87 -11.18 26.08
C MET A 250 31.53 -12.66 26.23
N TYR A 251 30.58 -13.19 25.43
CA TYR A 251 30.28 -14.63 25.44
C TYR A 251 31.53 -15.47 25.13
N ASN A 252 32.29 -15.09 24.11
CA ASN A 252 33.50 -15.82 23.70
C ASN A 252 34.62 -15.77 24.74
N SER A 253 34.56 -14.87 25.70
CA SER A 253 35.57 -14.79 26.76
C SER A 253 35.40 -15.86 27.83
N GLY A 254 34.20 -16.44 27.98
CA GLY A 254 33.86 -17.41 29.04
C GLY A 254 33.95 -16.86 30.47
N LYS A 255 34.22 -15.56 30.66
CA LYS A 255 34.46 -14.94 31.97
C LYS A 255 33.20 -14.52 32.73
N TYR A 256 32.05 -14.69 32.11
CA TYR A 256 30.80 -14.12 32.58
C TYR A 256 29.77 -15.25 32.78
N GLU A 257 30.10 -16.25 33.58
CA GLU A 257 29.11 -17.27 33.98
C GLU A 257 28.36 -16.77 35.22
N PRO A 258 27.01 -16.81 35.24
CA PRO A 258 26.26 -16.45 36.43
C PRO A 258 26.53 -17.46 37.55
N ALA A 259 26.47 -17.01 38.80
CA ALA A 259 26.36 -17.93 39.92
C ALA A 259 25.05 -18.71 39.78
N LEU A 260 25.13 -20.05 39.80
CA LEU A 260 23.96 -20.92 39.72
C LEU A 260 23.05 -20.66 40.93
N ASN A 261 21.97 -19.92 40.70
CA ASN A 261 21.00 -19.54 41.71
C ASN A 261 19.60 -20.00 41.26
N ILE A 262 18.81 -20.57 42.17
CA ILE A 262 17.47 -21.09 41.89
C ILE A 262 16.38 -20.00 41.92
N VAL A 263 16.69 -18.78 41.47
CA VAL A 263 15.82 -17.60 41.60
C VAL A 263 14.42 -17.85 41.01
N VAL A 264 14.33 -18.52 39.87
CA VAL A 264 13.02 -18.84 39.28
C VAL A 264 12.25 -19.84 40.14
N GLU A 265 12.90 -20.81 40.77
CA GLU A 265 12.25 -21.75 41.69
C GLU A 265 11.76 -21.04 42.94
N ASP A 266 12.61 -20.20 43.54
CA ASP A 266 12.30 -19.48 44.78
C ASP A 266 11.16 -18.47 44.60
N TRP A 267 11.04 -17.84 43.42
CA TRP A 267 10.11 -16.74 43.18
C TRP A 267 8.89 -17.13 42.35
N ALA A 268 9.04 -18.05 41.39
CA ALA A 268 7.95 -18.54 40.55
C ALA A 268 7.38 -19.88 41.03
N GLY A 269 8.02 -20.54 42.01
CA GLY A 269 7.56 -21.81 42.59
C GLY A 269 7.72 -23.04 41.68
N ARG A 270 8.55 -22.93 40.64
CA ARG A 270 8.83 -24.00 39.67
C ARG A 270 10.22 -23.84 39.06
N PRO A 271 10.83 -24.92 38.53
CA PRO A 271 12.10 -24.82 37.81
C PRO A 271 12.02 -23.85 36.61
N PRO A 272 13.15 -23.22 36.24
CA PRO A 272 13.25 -22.44 35.01
C PRO A 272 13.04 -23.34 33.79
N ARG A 273 12.46 -22.77 32.74
CA ARG A 273 12.21 -23.49 31.49
C ARG A 273 13.53 -23.88 30.81
N THR A 274 13.60 -25.10 30.31
CA THR A 274 14.69 -25.55 29.43
C THR A 274 14.52 -24.99 28.02
N TYR A 275 15.57 -25.05 27.21
CA TYR A 275 15.47 -24.61 25.81
C TYR A 275 14.56 -25.53 24.99
N GLU A 276 14.55 -26.83 25.30
CA GLU A 276 13.57 -27.79 24.79
C GLU A 276 12.13 -27.40 25.13
N ASP A 277 11.83 -27.06 26.39
CA ASP A 277 10.49 -26.60 26.79
C ASP A 277 10.09 -25.35 25.98
N PHE A 278 11.04 -24.44 25.75
CA PHE A 278 10.82 -23.25 24.92
C PHE A 278 10.46 -23.61 23.48
N LEU A 279 11.16 -24.57 22.86
CA LEU A 279 10.86 -25.03 21.50
C LEU A 279 9.50 -25.73 21.42
N GLU A 280 9.17 -26.60 22.39
CA GLU A 280 7.90 -27.33 22.44
C GLU A 280 6.69 -26.42 22.70
N GLU A 281 6.81 -25.49 23.65
CA GLU A 281 5.74 -24.55 23.99
C GLU A 281 5.56 -23.45 22.94
N CYS A 282 6.57 -23.20 22.10
CA CYS A 282 6.55 -22.19 21.04
C CYS A 282 6.97 -22.79 19.67
N PRO A 283 6.20 -23.76 19.10
CA PRO A 283 6.62 -24.53 17.92
C PRO A 283 6.74 -23.68 16.64
N HIS A 284 6.14 -22.50 16.63
CA HIS A 284 6.17 -21.58 15.49
C HIS A 284 7.38 -20.62 15.51
N SER A 285 8.18 -20.60 16.58
CA SER A 285 9.32 -19.67 16.72
C SER A 285 10.36 -19.79 15.61
N PHE A 286 10.42 -20.93 14.92
CA PHE A 286 11.40 -21.23 13.86
C PHE A 286 10.80 -21.89 12.61
N GLN A 287 9.47 -22.00 12.50
CA GLN A 287 8.81 -22.61 11.34
C GLN A 287 8.56 -21.60 10.21
N PHE A 288 9.14 -21.85 9.04
CA PHE A 288 8.76 -21.18 7.80
C PHE A 288 7.61 -21.95 7.16
N THR A 289 6.36 -21.61 7.48
CA THR A 289 5.19 -22.29 6.91
C THR A 289 4.05 -21.31 6.65
N MET A 290 3.27 -21.55 5.58
CA MET A 290 2.02 -20.83 5.25
C MET A 290 1.02 -20.70 6.42
N TYR A 291 1.22 -21.43 7.51
CA TYR A 291 0.49 -21.29 8.77
C TYR A 291 0.71 -19.94 9.47
N SER A 292 1.86 -19.28 9.25
CA SER A 292 2.12 -17.90 9.71
C SER A 292 1.21 -16.88 9.00
N ILE A 293 0.76 -17.19 7.78
CA ILE A 293 -0.23 -16.37 7.05
C ILE A 293 -1.64 -16.63 7.62
N ALA A 294 -1.99 -17.88 7.94
CA ALA A 294 -3.31 -18.22 8.48
C ALA A 294 -3.55 -17.68 9.90
N ASN A 295 -2.57 -17.76 10.80
CA ASN A 295 -2.72 -17.24 12.17
C ASN A 295 -2.68 -15.70 12.26
N LEU A 296 -2.11 -15.02 11.25
CA LEU A 296 -2.18 -13.56 11.11
C LEU A 296 -3.52 -13.07 10.51
N VAL A 297 -4.22 -13.93 9.77
CA VAL A 297 -5.52 -13.62 9.16
C VAL A 297 -6.70 -13.85 10.11
N PHE A 298 -6.62 -14.79 11.06
CA PHE A 298 -7.78 -15.22 11.85
C PHE A 298 -7.81 -14.81 13.33
N LYS A 299 -6.89 -13.96 13.81
CA LYS A 299 -6.86 -13.54 15.22
C LYS A 299 -7.94 -12.52 15.64
N HIS A 300 -8.88 -12.16 14.75
CA HIS A 300 -9.94 -11.20 15.03
C HIS A 300 -11.38 -11.74 14.96
N ASP A 301 -11.59 -13.06 14.94
CA ASP A 301 -12.94 -13.63 14.96
C ASP A 301 -13.17 -14.51 16.21
N VAL A 302 -13.83 -13.94 17.22
CA VAL A 302 -14.25 -14.62 18.46
C VAL A 302 -15.36 -15.65 18.20
N SER A 303 -15.91 -15.72 16.98
CA SER A 303 -17.06 -16.58 16.67
C SER A 303 -16.74 -18.02 16.22
N ASN A 304 -15.47 -18.41 16.03
CA ASN A 304 -15.15 -19.67 15.34
C ASN A 304 -14.18 -20.65 16.02
N ARG A 305 -14.18 -20.73 17.36
CA ARG A 305 -13.46 -21.80 18.10
C ARG A 305 -13.90 -23.23 17.73
N ASN A 306 -15.11 -23.42 17.22
CA ASN A 306 -15.65 -24.75 16.88
C ASN A 306 -15.03 -25.40 15.62
N LEU A 307 -14.29 -24.65 14.79
CA LEU A 307 -13.64 -25.18 13.59
C LEU A 307 -12.23 -25.71 13.86
N ALA A 308 -11.51 -25.09 14.81
CA ALA A 308 -10.17 -25.54 15.22
C ALA A 308 -10.24 -26.87 16.00
N ASP A 309 -11.22 -27.02 16.89
CA ASP A 309 -11.44 -28.27 17.66
C ASP A 309 -11.86 -29.44 16.74
N ARG A 310 -12.55 -29.16 15.62
CA ARG A 310 -12.90 -30.18 14.62
C ARG A 310 -11.70 -30.66 13.82
N ALA A 311 -10.75 -29.78 13.51
CA ALA A 311 -9.54 -30.13 12.78
C ALA A 311 -8.59 -30.99 13.64
N GLN A 312 -8.50 -30.76 14.95
CA GLN A 312 -7.72 -31.60 15.86
C GLN A 312 -8.34 -33.00 16.07
N SER A 313 -9.66 -33.15 15.98
CA SER A 313 -10.32 -34.45 16.16
C SER A 313 -10.13 -35.43 15.00
N GLN A 314 -9.58 -35.00 13.85
CA GLN A 314 -9.49 -35.82 12.63
C GLN A 314 -8.07 -36.19 12.20
N THR A 315 -7.04 -35.81 12.96
CA THR A 315 -5.66 -36.24 12.69
C THR A 315 -5.15 -37.07 13.86
N GLY A 316 -5.80 -38.22 14.06
CA GLY A 316 -5.31 -39.31 14.87
C GLY A 316 -4.98 -40.50 13.97
N ASP A 317 -3.69 -40.77 13.87
CA ASP A 317 -3.09 -42.08 13.59
C ASP A 317 -2.71 -42.46 12.14
N SER A 318 -1.45 -42.88 12.03
CA SER A 318 -0.80 -43.65 10.97
C SER A 318 -0.63 -43.07 9.56
N GLY A 319 0.56 -43.35 9.00
CA GLY A 319 1.03 -42.86 7.71
C GLY A 319 0.54 -43.64 6.49
N GLN A 320 1.01 -43.12 5.34
CA GLN A 320 0.87 -43.55 3.95
C GLN A 320 -0.12 -42.75 3.08
N GLU A 321 0.52 -42.02 2.15
CA GLU A 321 0.15 -41.78 0.74
C GLU A 321 -1.01 -40.86 0.34
N VAL A 322 -0.59 -39.78 -0.36
CA VAL A 322 -1.04 -39.25 -1.67
C VAL A 322 -2.54 -39.02 -1.92
N GLU A 323 -2.86 -37.91 -2.59
CA GLU A 323 -4.07 -37.78 -3.42
C GLU A 323 -5.40 -37.44 -2.73
N THR A 324 -5.50 -36.40 -1.90
CA THR A 324 -6.83 -35.95 -1.42
C THR A 324 -6.98 -34.45 -1.16
N ILE A 325 -6.51 -33.57 -2.05
CA ILE A 325 -7.05 -32.19 -2.15
C ILE A 325 -7.42 -31.82 -3.62
N GLY A 326 -7.24 -32.75 -4.57
CA GLY A 326 -7.67 -32.62 -5.97
C GLY A 326 -8.97 -33.34 -6.33
N LYS A 327 -9.67 -33.98 -5.37
CA LYS A 327 -10.80 -34.89 -5.62
C LYS A 327 -12.12 -34.52 -4.90
N LEU A 328 -12.33 -33.25 -4.54
CA LEU A 328 -13.61 -32.78 -3.98
C LEU A 328 -14.27 -31.62 -4.75
N GLY A 329 -13.80 -31.32 -5.98
CA GLY A 329 -14.42 -30.33 -6.89
C GLY A 329 -14.92 -30.89 -8.22
N CYS A 330 -14.78 -32.20 -8.46
CA CYS A 330 -15.15 -32.86 -9.71
C CYS A 330 -15.90 -34.16 -9.41
N GLU A 331 -17.09 -34.07 -8.81
CA GLU A 331 -18.11 -35.14 -8.83
C GLU A 331 -19.44 -34.61 -8.29
N ALA A 332 -20.07 -33.71 -9.06
CA ALA A 332 -21.48 -33.36 -8.90
C ALA A 332 -22.07 -32.89 -10.23
N LEU A 333 -22.14 -33.82 -11.18
CA LEU A 333 -22.99 -33.90 -12.39
C LEU A 333 -22.48 -35.15 -13.16
N PRO A 334 -23.30 -36.03 -13.77
CA PRO A 334 -24.61 -35.74 -14.40
C PRO A 334 -25.67 -36.89 -14.39
N ALA A 335 -26.97 -36.59 -14.21
CA ALA A 335 -28.05 -37.43 -14.76
C ALA A 335 -29.39 -36.67 -14.75
N PHE A 336 -30.20 -36.84 -15.81
CA PHE A 336 -31.45 -36.11 -16.12
C PHE A 336 -31.23 -34.63 -16.51
N SER A 337 -31.62 -34.08 -17.66
CA SER A 337 -32.54 -34.50 -18.71
C SER A 337 -32.37 -33.60 -19.96
N ARG A 338 -31.39 -33.88 -20.83
CA ARG A 338 -31.25 -33.19 -22.15
C ARG A 338 -31.37 -34.11 -23.37
N ARG A 339 -31.69 -35.39 -23.17
CA ARG A 339 -31.88 -36.36 -24.27
C ARG A 339 -33.33 -36.79 -24.51
N TYR A 340 -34.30 -36.20 -23.80
CA TYR A 340 -35.75 -36.47 -23.98
C TYR A 340 -36.58 -35.29 -24.50
N LEU A 341 -35.99 -34.09 -24.65
CA LEU A 341 -36.70 -32.91 -25.18
C LEU A 341 -36.48 -32.66 -26.69
N ASN A 342 -35.58 -33.41 -27.33
CA ASN A 342 -35.40 -33.41 -28.79
C ASN A 342 -36.09 -34.59 -29.50
N LEU A 343 -36.85 -35.42 -28.78
CA LEU A 343 -37.63 -36.52 -29.36
C LEU A 343 -39.16 -36.32 -29.30
N ILE A 344 -39.65 -35.21 -28.74
CA ILE A 344 -41.10 -34.89 -28.66
C ILE A 344 -41.48 -33.69 -29.57
N ALA A 345 -40.52 -33.06 -30.25
CA ALA A 345 -40.77 -31.99 -31.23
C ALA A 345 -40.92 -32.48 -32.68
N GLN A 346 -40.88 -33.80 -32.92
CA GLN A 346 -41.02 -34.41 -34.26
C GLN A 346 -42.36 -35.15 -34.50
N TYR A 347 -43.33 -35.05 -33.58
CA TYR A 347 -44.63 -35.74 -33.70
C TYR A 347 -45.89 -34.86 -33.45
N LEU A 348 -45.80 -33.54 -33.58
CA LEU A 348 -46.96 -32.64 -33.44
C LEU A 348 -47.53 -32.19 -34.81
N PRO A 349 -48.83 -32.36 -35.07
CA PRO A 349 -49.47 -32.04 -36.36
C PRO A 349 -49.64 -30.52 -36.65
N PRO A 350 -49.86 -30.12 -37.93
CA PRO A 350 -49.61 -28.78 -38.44
C PRO A 350 -50.71 -27.73 -38.17
N ARG A 351 -51.39 -27.75 -37.02
CA ARG A 351 -52.58 -26.88 -36.79
C ARG A 351 -52.62 -26.05 -35.50
N GLN A 352 -51.51 -25.91 -34.76
CA GLN A 352 -51.47 -25.02 -33.58
C GLN A 352 -50.18 -24.17 -33.48
N ARG A 353 -49.62 -23.75 -34.61
CA ARG A 353 -48.58 -22.68 -34.66
C ARG A 353 -49.15 -21.26 -34.73
N ALA A 354 -50.47 -21.10 -34.66
CA ALA A 354 -51.16 -19.83 -34.89
C ALA A 354 -51.87 -19.35 -33.61
N SER A 355 -51.10 -18.91 -32.61
CA SER A 355 -51.59 -18.09 -31.49
C SER A 355 -50.45 -17.71 -30.54
N CYS A 356 -49.46 -16.96 -31.04
CA CYS A 356 -48.69 -16.06 -30.17
C CYS A 356 -48.26 -14.85 -31.01
N SER A 357 -48.99 -13.75 -30.80
CA SER A 357 -48.89 -12.48 -31.51
C SER A 357 -47.56 -11.79 -31.26
N PHE A 358 -46.76 -11.51 -32.31
CA PHE A 358 -46.01 -10.26 -32.53
C PHE A 358 -45.20 -10.36 -33.85
N CYS A 359 -45.92 -10.24 -34.96
CA CYS A 359 -45.49 -9.94 -36.34
C CYS A 359 -46.70 -9.17 -36.92
N LEU A 360 -46.66 -8.09 -37.70
CA LEU A 360 -45.73 -7.53 -38.71
C LEU A 360 -46.42 -6.19 -39.20
N PRO A 361 -45.86 -5.32 -40.07
CA PRO A 361 -45.65 -5.65 -41.49
C PRO A 361 -44.42 -5.05 -42.19
N HIS A 362 -43.76 -5.92 -42.94
CA HIS A 362 -43.09 -5.59 -44.20
C HIS A 362 -44.16 -5.51 -45.29
N ASP A 363 -44.08 -4.49 -46.14
CA ASP A 363 -44.18 -4.63 -47.60
C ASP A 363 -43.98 -3.27 -48.30
N ARG A 364 -42.90 -3.17 -49.08
CA ARG A 364 -42.87 -2.78 -50.50
C ARG A 364 -41.42 -2.65 -50.96
N ASP A 365 -40.96 -3.63 -51.73
CA ASP A 365 -39.84 -3.48 -52.66
C ASP A 365 -40.20 -2.48 -53.76
N PRO A 366 -39.22 -1.71 -54.20
CA PRO A 366 -38.80 -1.83 -55.59
C PRO A 366 -37.29 -2.09 -55.65
N GLU A 367 -36.91 -3.29 -56.12
CA GLU A 367 -35.57 -3.53 -56.61
C GLU A 367 -35.26 -2.63 -57.81
N MET A 368 -33.96 -2.34 -57.97
CA MET A 368 -33.27 -1.90 -59.19
C MET A 368 -32.80 -0.42 -59.24
N SER A 369 -32.00 0.03 -58.26
CA SER A 369 -30.93 1.02 -58.51
C SER A 369 -29.71 1.00 -57.57
N ASP A 370 -29.77 0.38 -56.39
CA ASP A 370 -28.77 0.70 -55.33
C ASP A 370 -27.65 -0.32 -55.09
N LYS A 371 -27.43 -1.28 -56.01
CA LYS A 371 -26.29 -2.22 -55.90
C LYS A 371 -24.92 -1.62 -56.32
N ALA A 372 -24.80 -0.29 -56.40
CA ALA A 372 -23.56 0.41 -56.73
C ALA A 372 -22.94 1.22 -55.56
N ASN A 373 -23.56 1.25 -54.37
CA ASN A 373 -23.09 2.07 -53.24
C ASN A 373 -22.49 1.27 -52.06
N LEU A 374 -22.21 -0.02 -52.19
CA LEU A 374 -21.81 -0.88 -51.07
C LEU A 374 -20.31 -0.90 -50.72
N GLU A 375 -19.49 -0.06 -51.34
CA GLU A 375 -18.08 0.14 -50.93
C GLU A 375 -17.70 1.62 -51.09
N LYS A 376 -18.23 2.50 -50.24
CA LYS A 376 -17.54 3.75 -49.97
C LYS A 376 -16.54 3.52 -48.84
N PRO A 377 -15.22 3.71 -49.07
CA PRO A 377 -14.28 3.90 -47.98
C PRO A 377 -14.83 5.03 -47.10
N LEU A 378 -14.84 4.85 -45.77
CA LEU A 378 -15.21 5.89 -44.82
C LEU A 378 -14.61 7.25 -45.26
N GLU A 379 -15.46 8.13 -45.76
CA GLU A 379 -15.14 9.52 -46.11
C GLU A 379 -14.61 10.22 -44.85
N GLU A 380 -13.82 11.27 -45.01
CA GLU A 380 -13.27 12.01 -43.87
C GLU A 380 -14.39 12.44 -42.91
N LEU A 381 -14.28 12.07 -41.62
CA LEU A 381 -15.24 12.49 -40.58
C LEU A 381 -15.49 14.00 -40.67
N PRO A 382 -16.74 14.47 -40.74
CA PRO A 382 -17.05 15.88 -40.92
C PRO A 382 -16.51 16.75 -39.78
N ASP A 383 -16.21 18.00 -40.08
CA ASP A 383 -15.73 18.95 -39.06
C ASP A 383 -16.85 19.36 -38.08
N ASP A 384 -18.11 19.19 -38.49
CA ASP A 384 -19.27 19.35 -37.61
C ASP A 384 -19.32 18.20 -36.58
N PRO A 385 -19.18 18.48 -35.27
CA PRO A 385 -19.10 17.44 -34.26
C PRO A 385 -20.41 16.67 -34.05
N ASP A 386 -21.57 17.22 -34.42
CA ASP A 386 -22.85 16.51 -34.34
C ASP A 386 -22.99 15.49 -35.47
N GLN A 387 -22.62 15.87 -36.70
CA GLN A 387 -22.53 14.95 -37.82
C GLN A 387 -21.47 13.86 -37.57
N ALA A 388 -20.30 14.23 -37.02
CA ALA A 388 -19.25 13.25 -36.71
C ALA A 388 -19.65 12.24 -35.62
N LEU A 389 -20.44 12.65 -34.61
CA LEU A 389 -21.02 11.72 -33.64
C LEU A 389 -22.11 10.85 -34.26
N GLY A 390 -22.91 11.40 -35.15
CA GLY A 390 -23.90 10.68 -35.95
C GLY A 390 -23.27 9.54 -36.74
N GLU A 391 -22.16 9.80 -37.44
CA GLU A 391 -21.40 8.78 -38.19
C GLU A 391 -20.74 7.73 -37.29
N LEU A 392 -20.59 8.01 -35.99
CA LEU A 392 -20.15 7.05 -34.97
C LEU A 392 -21.34 6.32 -34.30
N GLY A 393 -22.56 6.56 -34.80
CA GLY A 393 -23.80 5.94 -34.33
C GLY A 393 -24.34 6.50 -33.02
N TYR A 394 -23.88 7.67 -32.58
CA TYR A 394 -24.39 8.38 -31.41
C TYR A 394 -25.28 9.56 -31.77
N ILE A 395 -26.22 9.86 -30.87
CA ILE A 395 -27.11 11.02 -31.03
C ILE A 395 -26.29 12.32 -30.82
N PRO A 396 -26.50 13.37 -31.64
CA PRO A 396 -25.96 14.71 -31.46
C PRO A 396 -26.07 15.24 -30.01
N SER A 397 -25.06 15.99 -29.55
CA SER A 397 -24.60 16.05 -28.15
C SER A 397 -25.68 16.26 -27.06
N GLU A 398 -25.81 15.30 -26.13
CA GLU A 398 -26.53 15.48 -24.85
C GLU A 398 -25.78 16.41 -23.87
N LEU A 399 -24.46 16.54 -24.05
CA LEU A 399 -23.57 17.33 -23.18
C LEU A 399 -23.24 18.70 -23.77
N ARG A 400 -22.94 19.68 -22.91
CA ARG A 400 -22.58 21.04 -23.35
C ARG A 400 -21.16 21.08 -23.91
N ARG A 401 -21.00 21.44 -25.18
CA ARG A 401 -19.69 21.75 -25.78
C ARG A 401 -19.16 23.09 -25.28
N ASN A 402 -18.08 23.05 -24.50
CA ASN A 402 -17.43 24.23 -23.95
C ASN A 402 -15.89 24.12 -23.91
N ARG A 403 -15.31 23.08 -24.53
CA ARG A 403 -13.87 22.81 -24.46
C ARG A 403 -13.13 23.06 -25.78
N SER A 404 -11.98 23.69 -25.64
CA SER A 404 -10.95 23.88 -26.67
C SER A 404 -9.80 22.88 -26.50
N LEU A 405 -8.85 22.87 -27.45
CA LEU A 405 -7.62 22.07 -27.34
C LEU A 405 -6.83 22.41 -26.06
N PHE A 406 -6.68 23.71 -25.76
CA PHE A 406 -5.93 24.16 -24.59
C PHE A 406 -6.61 23.77 -23.29
N THR A 407 -7.93 23.90 -23.19
CA THR A 407 -8.65 23.50 -21.97
C THR A 407 -8.58 21.99 -21.76
N LEU A 408 -8.56 21.18 -22.84
CA LEU A 408 -8.34 19.73 -22.72
C LEU A 408 -6.92 19.39 -22.25
N LEU A 409 -5.90 20.05 -22.83
CA LEU A 409 -4.51 19.86 -22.42
C LEU A 409 -4.30 20.31 -20.97
N PHE A 410 -4.89 21.43 -20.57
CA PHE A 410 -4.82 21.90 -19.18
C PHE A 410 -5.56 20.98 -18.23
N GLN A 411 -6.71 20.43 -18.64
CA GLN A 411 -7.38 19.40 -17.86
C GLN A 411 -6.51 18.15 -17.70
N SER A 412 -5.85 17.67 -18.76
CA SER A 412 -4.98 16.48 -18.67
C SER A 412 -3.79 16.72 -17.75
N LEU A 413 -3.18 17.92 -17.82
CA LEU A 413 -2.13 18.35 -16.89
C LEU A 413 -2.64 18.54 -15.45
N SER A 414 -3.91 18.94 -15.27
CA SER A 414 -4.55 19.06 -13.96
C SER A 414 -4.82 17.69 -13.35
N ILE A 415 -5.28 16.73 -14.16
CA ILE A 415 -5.43 15.32 -13.75
C ILE A 415 -4.07 14.72 -13.37
N ALA A 416 -3.01 14.99 -14.16
CA ALA A 416 -1.66 14.57 -13.81
C ALA A 416 -1.18 15.21 -12.50
N GLY A 417 -1.55 16.47 -12.23
CA GLY A 417 -1.29 17.15 -10.97
C GLY A 417 0.18 17.09 -10.55
N ILE A 418 1.10 17.21 -11.52
CA ILE A 418 2.51 16.79 -11.45
C ILE A 418 3.17 16.94 -10.07
N PRO A 419 3.33 18.17 -9.51
CA PRO A 419 4.08 18.30 -8.27
C PRO A 419 3.32 17.70 -7.08
N PHE A 420 1.98 17.66 -7.11
CA PHE A 420 1.16 17.02 -6.09
C PHE A 420 1.22 15.48 -6.17
N ALA A 421 1.00 14.92 -7.37
CA ALA A 421 0.97 13.47 -7.56
C ALA A 421 2.36 12.83 -7.34
N GLU A 422 3.42 13.47 -7.84
CA GLU A 422 4.80 13.05 -7.57
C GLU A 422 5.09 13.09 -6.06
N SER A 423 4.67 14.15 -5.38
CA SER A 423 4.84 14.28 -3.92
C SER A 423 4.15 13.18 -3.13
N GLY A 424 2.91 12.83 -3.50
CA GLY A 424 2.11 11.82 -2.81
C GLY A 424 2.66 10.39 -2.95
N ALA A 425 3.39 10.12 -4.04
CA ALA A 425 4.00 8.82 -4.30
C ALA A 425 5.51 8.78 -4.02
N LEU A 426 6.14 9.91 -3.68
CA LEU A 426 7.60 10.06 -3.61
C LEU A 426 8.31 9.02 -2.73
N MET A 427 7.64 8.49 -1.71
CA MET A 427 8.20 7.44 -0.85
C MET A 427 8.69 6.22 -1.66
N GLN A 428 8.02 5.89 -2.77
CA GLN A 428 8.45 4.82 -3.67
C GLN A 428 9.77 5.16 -4.37
N ALA A 429 10.00 6.42 -4.73
CA ALA A 429 11.29 6.89 -5.26
C ALA A 429 12.41 6.86 -4.21
N ILE A 430 12.07 7.16 -2.94
CA ILE A 430 13.01 7.05 -1.81
C ILE A 430 13.46 5.61 -1.63
N TYR A 431 12.52 4.64 -1.55
CA TYR A 431 12.87 3.22 -1.56
C TYR A 431 13.57 2.81 -2.86
N GLY A 432 13.19 3.44 -3.96
CA GLY A 432 13.74 3.18 -5.28
C GLY A 432 15.17 3.62 -5.48
N GLY A 433 15.81 4.25 -4.49
CA GLY A 433 17.24 4.60 -4.50
C GLY A 433 17.55 6.09 -4.57
N GLY A 434 16.56 6.95 -4.30
CA GLY A 434 16.77 8.38 -4.12
C GLY A 434 16.97 9.14 -5.43
N GLN A 435 17.98 10.01 -5.47
CA GLN A 435 18.11 11.05 -6.49
C GLN A 435 18.17 10.51 -7.93
N LEU A 436 18.97 9.46 -8.19
CA LEU A 436 19.05 8.84 -9.52
C LEU A 436 17.68 8.37 -10.00
N SER A 437 16.93 7.70 -9.13
CA SER A 437 15.62 7.14 -9.47
C SER A 437 14.56 8.23 -9.64
N ILE A 438 14.59 9.28 -8.81
CA ILE A 438 13.71 10.45 -8.96
C ILE A 438 13.96 11.14 -10.30
N PHE A 439 15.21 11.39 -10.68
CA PHE A 439 15.54 12.13 -11.91
C PHE A 439 15.47 11.27 -13.18
N VAL A 440 16.26 10.19 -13.24
CA VAL A 440 16.33 9.33 -14.43
C VAL A 440 15.04 8.54 -14.60
N GLY A 441 14.42 8.11 -13.50
CA GLY A 441 13.12 7.42 -13.55
C GLY A 441 12.03 8.32 -14.15
N TRP A 442 12.00 9.60 -13.81
CA TRP A 442 11.10 10.58 -14.43
C TRP A 442 11.25 10.63 -15.96
N ILE A 443 12.49 10.71 -16.44
CA ILE A 443 12.79 10.76 -17.88
C ILE A 443 12.38 9.45 -18.57
N VAL A 444 12.76 8.30 -17.99
CA VAL A 444 12.44 6.98 -18.54
C VAL A 444 10.93 6.83 -18.67
N VAL A 445 10.16 7.13 -17.62
CA VAL A 445 8.71 7.03 -17.67
C VAL A 445 8.11 7.99 -18.67
N CYS A 446 8.55 9.26 -18.73
CA CYS A 446 8.06 10.20 -19.75
C CYS A 446 8.26 9.66 -21.18
N LEU A 447 9.38 9.00 -21.47
CA LEU A 447 9.63 8.41 -22.79
C LEU A 447 8.73 7.20 -23.08
N MET A 448 8.51 6.35 -22.07
CA MET A 448 7.68 5.16 -22.21
C MET A 448 6.19 5.52 -22.31
N ASP A 449 5.69 6.39 -21.43
CA ASP A 449 4.31 6.86 -21.42
C ASP A 449 3.99 7.74 -22.63
N GLN A 450 4.97 8.42 -23.22
CA GLN A 450 4.77 9.07 -24.51
C GLN A 450 4.38 8.05 -25.59
N CYS A 451 4.95 6.84 -25.56
CA CYS A 451 4.57 5.80 -26.51
C CYS A 451 3.10 5.38 -26.31
N VAL A 452 2.68 5.21 -25.05
CA VAL A 452 1.27 4.92 -24.71
C VAL A 452 0.36 6.07 -25.18
N ALA A 453 0.70 7.32 -24.87
CA ALA A 453 -0.07 8.50 -25.25
C ALA A 453 -0.25 8.62 -26.76
N MET A 454 0.81 8.37 -27.53
CA MET A 454 0.75 8.40 -29.00
C MET A 454 -0.13 7.27 -29.54
N SER A 455 0.00 6.05 -29.02
CA SER A 455 -0.86 4.92 -29.42
C SER A 455 -2.36 5.19 -29.16
N LEU A 456 -2.67 5.75 -27.98
CA LEU A 456 -4.05 6.12 -27.63
C LEU A 456 -4.57 7.28 -28.48
N ALA A 457 -3.71 8.24 -28.81
CA ALA A 457 -4.08 9.37 -29.67
C ALA A 457 -4.45 8.91 -31.10
N GLU A 458 -3.80 7.90 -31.68
CA GLU A 458 -4.23 7.38 -33.00
C GLU A 458 -5.63 6.75 -32.95
N LEU A 459 -5.91 5.98 -31.88
CA LEU A 459 -7.21 5.38 -31.63
C LEU A 459 -8.29 6.44 -31.39
N ALA A 460 -7.99 7.44 -30.56
CA ALA A 460 -8.88 8.55 -30.28
C ALA A 460 -9.12 9.42 -31.52
N SER A 461 -8.16 9.54 -32.44
CA SER A 461 -8.35 10.26 -33.70
C SER A 461 -9.28 9.51 -34.65
N ARG A 462 -9.16 8.18 -34.70
CA ARG A 462 -10.00 7.33 -35.56
C ARG A 462 -11.43 7.21 -35.05
N TYR A 463 -11.59 7.08 -33.74
CA TYR A 463 -12.86 6.84 -33.06
C TYR A 463 -13.04 7.78 -31.85
N PRO A 464 -13.26 9.08 -32.10
CA PRO A 464 -13.30 10.12 -31.07
C PRO A 464 -14.62 10.16 -30.29
N THR A 465 -14.82 9.23 -29.35
CA THR A 465 -16.05 9.13 -28.53
C THR A 465 -15.75 9.18 -27.03
N SER A 466 -16.72 9.60 -26.20
CA SER A 466 -16.57 9.58 -24.73
C SER A 466 -16.54 8.16 -24.14
N ALA A 467 -16.88 7.15 -24.93
CA ALA A 467 -16.73 5.75 -24.58
C ALA A 467 -15.26 5.28 -24.61
N GLY A 468 -14.41 5.89 -25.44
CA GLY A 468 -12.96 5.67 -25.42
C GLY A 468 -12.56 4.19 -25.59
N PRO A 469 -11.75 3.60 -24.67
CA PRO A 469 -11.12 2.29 -24.88
C PRO A 469 -12.03 1.11 -25.18
N TYR A 470 -13.21 1.04 -24.57
CA TYR A 470 -14.13 -0.07 -24.80
C TYR A 470 -14.88 0.05 -26.14
N TYR A 471 -15.06 1.28 -26.64
CA TYR A 471 -15.54 1.54 -27.99
C TYR A 471 -14.49 1.14 -29.02
N TRP A 472 -13.23 1.53 -28.81
CA TRP A 472 -12.12 1.13 -29.69
C TRP A 472 -11.97 -0.39 -29.74
N SER A 473 -12.06 -1.05 -28.59
CA SER A 473 -12.02 -2.51 -28.51
C SER A 473 -13.18 -3.15 -29.28
N PHE A 474 -14.38 -2.58 -29.22
CA PHE A 474 -15.54 -3.07 -29.97
C PHE A 474 -15.34 -2.94 -31.48
N GLN A 475 -15.00 -1.73 -31.96
CA GLN A 475 -14.85 -1.42 -33.38
C GLN A 475 -13.70 -2.16 -34.06
N LEU A 476 -12.64 -2.48 -33.31
CA LEU A 476 -11.46 -3.14 -33.86
C LEU A 476 -11.54 -4.66 -33.79
N SER A 477 -12.46 -5.21 -33.01
CA SER A 477 -12.62 -6.65 -32.81
C SER A 477 -13.52 -7.27 -33.88
N GLY A 478 -13.38 -8.57 -34.13
CA GLY A 478 -14.34 -9.34 -34.94
C GLY A 478 -15.37 -10.06 -34.07
N LYS A 479 -15.49 -11.37 -34.25
CA LYS A 479 -16.48 -12.28 -33.63
C LYS A 479 -16.68 -12.19 -32.10
N HIS A 480 -15.71 -11.64 -31.36
CA HIS A 480 -15.75 -11.51 -29.91
C HIS A 480 -15.91 -10.06 -29.41
N ALA A 481 -16.29 -9.12 -30.29
CA ALA A 481 -16.38 -7.70 -29.99
C ALA A 481 -17.20 -7.37 -28.73
N LYS A 482 -18.38 -7.98 -28.56
CA LYS A 482 -19.25 -7.73 -27.39
C LYS A 482 -18.59 -8.10 -26.06
N LEU A 483 -18.01 -9.31 -25.98
CA LEU A 483 -17.34 -9.77 -24.76
C LEU A 483 -16.12 -8.91 -24.47
N LEU A 484 -15.28 -8.66 -25.48
CA LEU A 484 -14.03 -7.93 -25.28
C LEU A 484 -14.30 -6.47 -24.91
N SER A 485 -15.24 -5.81 -25.60
CA SER A 485 -15.71 -4.48 -25.23
C SER A 485 -16.27 -4.44 -23.82
N PHE A 486 -17.09 -5.41 -23.43
CA PHE A 486 -17.66 -5.44 -22.07
C PHE A 486 -16.57 -5.58 -20.99
N MET A 487 -15.61 -6.48 -21.19
CA MET A 487 -14.49 -6.64 -20.26
C MET A 487 -13.62 -5.37 -20.20
N THR A 488 -13.30 -4.78 -21.36
CA THR A 488 -12.60 -3.48 -21.41
C THR A 488 -13.39 -2.40 -20.68
N ALA A 489 -14.71 -2.35 -20.83
CA ALA A 489 -15.55 -1.36 -20.16
C ALA A 489 -15.48 -1.50 -18.63
N TRP A 490 -15.61 -2.71 -18.09
CA TRP A 490 -15.53 -2.91 -16.64
C TRP A 490 -14.15 -2.62 -16.07
N VAL A 491 -13.09 -3.05 -16.75
CA VAL A 491 -11.72 -2.73 -16.34
C VAL A 491 -11.48 -1.22 -16.40
N TRP A 492 -11.98 -0.54 -17.44
CA TRP A 492 -11.94 0.91 -17.59
C TRP A 492 -12.64 1.62 -16.44
N LEU A 493 -13.85 1.17 -16.09
CA LEU A 493 -14.65 1.74 -15.01
C LEU A 493 -13.97 1.61 -13.65
N ILE A 494 -13.50 0.40 -13.33
CA ILE A 494 -12.81 0.12 -12.07
C ILE A 494 -11.56 0.99 -11.97
N GLY A 495 -10.75 1.06 -13.04
CA GLY A 495 -9.57 1.90 -13.10
C GLY A 495 -9.90 3.38 -12.85
N ASN A 496 -10.95 3.91 -13.49
CA ASN A 496 -11.39 5.29 -13.27
C ASN A 496 -11.86 5.54 -11.83
N TRP A 497 -12.58 4.59 -11.21
CA TRP A 497 -13.05 4.74 -9.83
C TRP A 497 -11.90 4.69 -8.81
N THR A 498 -10.99 3.73 -8.96
CA THR A 498 -9.91 3.52 -7.99
C THR A 498 -8.74 4.49 -8.17
N ILE A 499 -8.46 4.97 -9.39
CA ILE A 499 -7.47 6.05 -9.57
C ILE A 499 -7.94 7.36 -8.92
N THR A 500 -9.24 7.67 -9.06
CA THR A 500 -9.87 8.85 -8.45
C THR A 500 -9.84 8.74 -6.92
N LEU A 501 -10.11 7.54 -6.38
CA LEU A 501 -9.95 7.25 -4.95
C LEU A 501 -8.50 7.49 -4.49
N GLY A 502 -7.52 6.98 -5.25
CA GLY A 502 -6.09 7.14 -4.95
C GLY A 502 -5.67 8.60 -4.85
N VAL A 503 -6.08 9.43 -5.82
CA VAL A 503 -5.79 10.88 -5.82
C VAL A 503 -6.44 11.58 -4.62
N ASN A 504 -7.73 11.31 -4.37
CA ASN A 504 -8.45 11.94 -3.26
C ASN A 504 -7.90 11.53 -1.89
N PHE A 505 -7.42 10.28 -1.77
CA PHE A 505 -6.78 9.80 -0.55
C PHE A 505 -5.38 10.36 -0.36
N ALA A 506 -4.56 10.44 -1.42
CA ALA A 506 -3.27 11.13 -1.36
C ALA A 506 -3.45 12.60 -0.95
N PHE A 507 -4.52 13.25 -1.42
CA PHE A 507 -4.84 14.61 -1.03
C PHE A 507 -5.20 14.71 0.46
N ALA A 508 -6.01 13.79 0.97
CA ALA A 508 -6.33 13.71 2.40
C ALA A 508 -5.08 13.49 3.26
N GLN A 509 -4.19 12.56 2.86
CA GLN A 509 -2.94 12.28 3.57
C GLN A 509 -2.02 13.49 3.61
N LEU A 510 -1.80 14.14 2.46
CA LEU A 510 -0.93 15.30 2.37
C LEU A 510 -1.48 16.47 3.21
N LEU A 511 -2.80 16.66 3.21
CA LEU A 511 -3.45 17.69 4.02
C LEU A 511 -3.25 17.42 5.51
N VAL A 512 -3.51 16.20 5.98
CA VAL A 512 -3.28 15.80 7.37
C VAL A 512 -1.81 15.97 7.75
N ALA A 513 -0.89 15.45 6.95
CA ALA A 513 0.55 15.54 7.22
C ALA A 513 1.03 17.00 7.33
N THR A 514 0.41 17.92 6.57
CA THR A 514 0.70 19.36 6.67
C THR A 514 0.26 19.93 8.02
N VAL A 515 -0.89 19.51 8.54
CA VAL A 515 -1.40 19.93 9.87
C VAL A 515 -0.52 19.37 10.99
N SER A 516 -0.01 18.14 10.83
CA SER A 516 0.91 17.50 11.78
C SER A 516 2.26 18.23 11.90
N ILE A 517 2.66 19.09 10.94
CA ILE A 517 3.90 19.89 11.08
C ILE A 517 3.86 20.81 12.31
N TYR A 518 2.69 21.36 12.64
CA TYR A 518 2.53 22.35 13.72
C TYR A 518 1.89 21.79 14.99
N SER A 519 1.27 20.63 14.91
CA SER A 519 0.54 20.02 16.02
C SER A 519 1.14 18.66 16.33
N SER A 520 1.11 18.26 17.60
CA SER A 520 1.38 16.87 18.00
C SER A 520 0.25 15.91 17.64
N TRP A 521 -0.77 16.39 16.93
CA TRP A 521 -1.89 15.59 16.48
C TRP A 521 -1.52 14.86 15.20
N GLU A 522 -1.65 13.54 15.24
CA GLU A 522 -1.67 12.70 14.04
C GLU A 522 -3.08 12.18 13.80
N ALA A 523 -3.55 12.24 12.55
CA ALA A 523 -4.88 11.71 12.25
C ALA A 523 -4.88 10.19 12.38
N THR A 524 -5.82 9.69 13.17
CA THR A 524 -6.19 8.28 13.18
C THR A 524 -6.87 7.88 11.86
N ASP A 525 -6.92 6.59 11.54
CA ASP A 525 -7.47 6.08 10.27
C ASP A 525 -8.90 6.56 9.98
N TRP A 526 -9.75 6.69 11.01
CA TRP A 526 -11.11 7.20 10.85
C TRP A 526 -11.16 8.71 10.63
N GLN A 527 -10.24 9.48 11.23
CA GLN A 527 -10.13 10.92 10.99
C GLN A 527 -9.67 11.17 9.56
N LEU A 528 -8.67 10.42 9.08
CA LEU A 528 -8.23 10.47 7.69
C LEU A 528 -9.37 10.12 6.71
N LEU A 529 -10.18 9.12 7.05
CA LEU A 529 -11.37 8.76 6.27
C LEU A 529 -12.40 9.90 6.20
N LEU A 530 -12.65 10.61 7.30
CA LEU A 530 -13.57 11.76 7.30
C LEU A 530 -13.04 12.92 6.44
N VAL A 531 -11.73 13.16 6.46
CA VAL A 531 -11.09 14.13 5.56
C VAL A 531 -11.27 13.71 4.09
N LEU A 532 -11.05 12.43 3.78
CA LEU A 532 -11.35 11.87 2.44
C LEU A 532 -12.81 12.12 2.05
N TYR A 533 -13.77 11.87 2.95
CA TYR A 533 -15.19 12.08 2.66
C TYR A 533 -15.51 13.55 2.42
N ALA A 534 -14.94 14.45 3.22
CA ALA A 534 -15.10 15.90 3.00
C ALA A 534 -14.58 16.31 1.62
N ILE A 535 -13.43 15.80 1.20
CA ILE A 535 -12.86 16.04 -0.14
C ILE A 535 -13.79 15.49 -1.23
N CYS A 536 -14.24 14.24 -1.12
CA CYS A 536 -15.14 13.62 -2.11
C CYS A 536 -16.48 14.38 -2.24
N ILE A 537 -17.07 14.82 -1.13
CA ILE A 537 -18.30 15.62 -1.11
C ILE A 537 -18.06 16.99 -1.73
N LEU A 538 -16.94 17.65 -1.40
CA LEU A 538 -16.61 18.95 -1.98
C LEU A 538 -16.39 18.85 -3.49
N ALA A 539 -15.66 17.84 -3.96
CA ALA A 539 -15.48 17.55 -5.38
C ALA A 539 -16.84 17.28 -6.07
N PHE A 540 -17.72 16.50 -5.44
CA PHE A 540 -19.09 16.27 -5.94
C PHE A 540 -19.86 17.59 -6.10
N LEU A 541 -19.86 18.46 -5.10
CA LEU A 541 -20.57 19.74 -5.14
C LEU A 541 -20.02 20.65 -6.25
N ILE A 542 -18.70 20.74 -6.39
CA ILE A 542 -18.07 21.59 -7.41
C ILE A 542 -18.31 21.03 -8.81
N CYS A 543 -18.12 19.73 -9.04
CA CYS A 543 -18.38 19.11 -10.34
C CYS A 543 -19.87 19.17 -10.71
N GLY A 544 -20.75 18.96 -9.73
CA GLY A 544 -22.21 18.94 -9.93
C GLY A 544 -22.82 20.31 -10.19
N PHE A 545 -22.42 21.33 -9.43
CA PHE A 545 -23.05 22.66 -9.51
C PHE A 545 -22.16 23.73 -10.17
N GLY A 546 -20.87 23.45 -10.33
CA GLY A 546 -19.86 24.34 -10.90
C GLY A 546 -19.50 24.05 -12.36
N ASN A 547 -20.22 23.18 -13.08
CA ASN A 547 -19.86 22.73 -14.44
C ASN A 547 -19.48 23.86 -15.42
N ARG A 548 -20.20 24.99 -15.38
CA ARG A 548 -19.91 26.15 -16.25
C ARG A 548 -18.51 26.74 -16.04
N PHE A 549 -17.93 26.56 -14.87
CA PHE A 549 -16.62 27.08 -14.48
C PHE A 549 -15.52 26.03 -14.62
N LEU A 550 -15.82 24.75 -14.85
CA LEU A 550 -14.81 23.70 -14.91
C LEU A 550 -13.70 23.98 -15.94
N PRO A 551 -13.97 24.49 -17.17
CA PRO A 551 -12.89 24.86 -18.08
C PRO A 551 -11.98 25.98 -17.54
N LEU A 552 -12.55 26.92 -16.77
CA LEU A 552 -11.79 27.98 -16.09
C LEU A 552 -10.96 27.38 -14.95
N VAL A 553 -11.52 26.45 -14.18
CA VAL A 553 -10.84 25.72 -13.11
C VAL A 553 -9.63 24.96 -13.67
N ASP A 554 -9.79 24.22 -14.77
CA ASP A 554 -8.69 23.50 -15.43
C ASP A 554 -7.58 24.47 -15.90
N THR A 555 -7.96 25.65 -16.43
CA THR A 555 -6.99 26.68 -16.87
C THR A 555 -6.27 27.33 -15.70
N LEU A 556 -6.99 27.67 -14.63
CA LEU A 556 -6.42 28.22 -13.39
C LEU A 556 -5.49 27.20 -12.71
N CYS A 557 -5.86 25.92 -12.73
CA CYS A 557 -5.02 24.84 -12.23
C CYS A 557 -3.70 24.77 -12.99
N ALA A 558 -3.72 24.77 -14.33
CA ALA A 558 -2.48 24.72 -15.10
C ALA A 558 -1.55 25.90 -14.80
N GLY A 559 -2.12 27.11 -14.70
CA GLY A 559 -1.36 28.30 -14.29
C GLY A 559 -0.81 28.20 -12.88
N TRP A 560 -1.64 27.74 -11.92
CA TRP A 560 -1.24 27.56 -10.53
C TRP A 560 -0.18 26.47 -10.34
N THR A 561 -0.26 25.38 -11.10
CA THR A 561 0.75 24.32 -11.13
C THR A 561 2.09 24.88 -11.59
N LEU A 562 2.11 25.69 -12.65
CA LEU A 562 3.35 26.34 -13.11
C LEU A 562 3.92 27.28 -12.05
N VAL A 563 3.07 28.13 -11.44
CA VAL A 563 3.49 29.02 -10.34
C VAL A 563 4.05 28.21 -9.17
N SER A 564 3.40 27.11 -8.79
CA SER A 564 3.82 26.25 -7.70
C SER A 564 5.19 25.62 -7.97
N ILE A 565 5.41 25.11 -9.19
CA ILE A 565 6.70 24.55 -9.61
C ILE A 565 7.80 25.61 -9.54
N LEU A 566 7.55 26.82 -10.07
CA LEU A 566 8.54 27.90 -10.07
C LEU A 566 8.86 28.39 -8.65
N VAL A 567 7.84 28.53 -7.79
CA VAL A 567 8.04 28.95 -6.41
C VAL A 567 8.78 27.89 -5.61
N VAL A 568 8.42 26.61 -5.73
CA VAL A 568 9.15 25.51 -5.09
C VAL A 568 10.59 25.48 -5.57
N LEU A 569 10.82 25.54 -6.89
CA LEU A 569 12.16 25.57 -7.48
C LEU A 569 13.01 26.68 -6.86
N VAL A 570 12.51 27.92 -6.83
CA VAL A 570 13.26 29.06 -6.29
C VAL A 570 13.45 28.93 -4.78
N ALA A 571 12.39 28.64 -4.03
CA ALA A 571 12.42 28.61 -2.57
C ALA A 571 13.37 27.54 -2.02
N VAL A 572 13.27 26.32 -2.56
CA VAL A 572 14.12 25.19 -2.19
C VAL A 572 15.56 25.45 -2.61
N SER A 573 15.79 25.91 -3.84
CA SER A 573 17.14 26.15 -4.37
C SER A 573 17.86 27.29 -3.64
N VAL A 574 17.14 28.34 -3.21
CA VAL A 574 17.71 29.49 -2.49
C VAL A 574 17.95 29.15 -1.02
N SER A 575 16.98 28.54 -0.34
CA SER A 575 17.06 28.27 1.10
C SER A 575 18.11 27.20 1.41
N ALA A 576 18.00 26.03 0.75
CA ALA A 576 18.93 24.90 0.79
C ALA A 576 19.62 24.69 2.16
N LYS A 577 18.86 24.75 3.27
CA LYS A 577 19.40 24.67 4.64
C LYS A 577 19.95 23.28 4.95
N ALA A 578 19.46 22.27 4.25
CA ALA A 578 19.99 20.90 4.26
C ALA A 578 21.35 20.76 3.53
N GLY A 579 21.86 21.84 2.91
CA GLY A 579 23.00 21.78 2.02
C GLY A 579 22.58 21.66 0.55
N ARG A 580 23.58 21.65 -0.34
CA ARG A 580 23.40 21.40 -1.77
C ARG A 580 24.32 20.27 -2.20
N HIS A 581 23.75 19.29 -2.87
CA HIS A 581 24.49 18.22 -3.52
C HIS A 581 25.23 18.77 -4.74
N THR A 582 26.40 18.21 -5.03
CA THR A 582 27.08 18.45 -6.31
C THR A 582 26.21 17.93 -7.47
N PRO A 583 26.39 18.40 -8.72
CA PRO A 583 25.60 17.89 -9.85
C PRO A 583 25.68 16.37 -10.03
N SER A 584 26.82 15.76 -9.71
CA SER A 584 26.98 14.29 -9.73
C SER A 584 26.16 13.61 -8.65
N GLU A 585 26.15 14.14 -7.42
CA GLU A 585 25.35 13.57 -6.34
C GLU A 585 23.85 13.78 -6.61
N ALA A 586 23.45 14.99 -7.00
CA ALA A 586 22.07 15.34 -7.27
C ALA A 586 21.44 14.55 -8.44
N LEU A 587 22.22 14.08 -9.41
CA LEU A 587 21.66 13.41 -10.59
C LEU A 587 22.06 11.93 -10.73
N ALA A 588 23.11 11.49 -10.04
CA ALA A 588 23.65 10.14 -10.18
C ALA A 588 23.79 9.37 -8.85
N GLN A 589 23.55 10.00 -7.69
CA GLN A 589 23.57 9.26 -6.42
C GLN A 589 22.43 8.25 -6.38
N TYR A 590 22.78 7.02 -6.01
CA TYR A 590 21.86 5.88 -5.96
C TYR A 590 22.14 5.02 -4.74
N ASP A 591 21.11 4.81 -3.92
CA ASP A 591 21.19 3.97 -2.73
C ASP A 591 20.16 2.81 -2.79
N PRO A 592 20.56 1.62 -3.25
CA PRO A 592 19.65 0.48 -3.36
C PRO A 592 19.32 -0.20 -2.02
N SER A 593 19.87 0.26 -0.89
CA SER A 593 19.78 -0.47 0.38
C SER A 593 18.37 -0.46 0.98
N LEU A 594 17.61 0.62 0.79
CA LEU A 594 16.33 0.82 1.48
C LEU A 594 15.21 -0.13 1.05
N SER A 595 15.20 -0.57 -0.20
CA SER A 595 14.16 -1.49 -0.68
C SER A 595 14.51 -2.97 -0.45
N GLY A 596 15.79 -3.30 -0.25
CA GLY A 596 16.27 -4.68 -0.23
C GLY A 596 16.30 -5.40 -1.57
N TRP A 597 15.85 -4.78 -2.68
CA TRP A 597 15.85 -5.36 -4.03
C TRP A 597 17.19 -5.21 -4.78
N GLY A 598 18.21 -4.65 -4.13
CA GLY A 598 19.51 -4.40 -4.75
C GLY A 598 19.38 -3.47 -5.97
N ASN A 599 20.02 -3.81 -7.09
CA ASN A 599 19.98 -2.97 -8.30
C ASN A 599 18.58 -2.83 -8.91
N PHE A 600 17.64 -3.70 -8.55
CA PHE A 600 16.26 -3.59 -9.02
C PHE A 600 15.46 -2.49 -8.30
N SER A 601 16.00 -1.89 -7.22
CA SER A 601 15.38 -0.75 -6.52
C SER A 601 15.04 0.40 -7.47
N PHE A 602 15.89 0.67 -8.46
CA PHE A 602 15.63 1.68 -9.49
C PHE A 602 14.24 1.54 -10.12
N CYS A 603 13.76 0.31 -10.35
CA CYS A 603 12.46 0.05 -10.95
C CYS A 603 11.29 0.40 -10.02
N ILE A 604 11.47 0.32 -8.70
CA ILE A 604 10.48 0.81 -7.71
C ILE A 604 10.37 2.33 -7.81
N GLY A 605 11.48 3.02 -8.05
CA GLY A 605 11.48 4.47 -8.23
C GLY A 605 10.82 4.96 -9.52
N LEU A 606 10.41 4.07 -10.42
CA LEU A 606 9.60 4.42 -11.59
C LEU A 606 8.11 4.58 -11.24
N LEU A 607 7.66 4.06 -10.09
CA LEU A 607 6.24 4.08 -9.70
C LEU A 607 5.66 5.50 -9.56
N PRO A 608 6.34 6.49 -8.95
CA PRO A 608 5.80 7.86 -8.83
C PRO A 608 5.51 8.53 -10.18
N PRO A 609 6.48 8.65 -11.12
CA PRO A 609 6.17 9.25 -12.41
C PRO A 609 5.15 8.43 -13.22
N ALA A 610 5.13 7.10 -13.09
CA ALA A 610 4.14 6.25 -13.77
C ALA A 610 2.73 6.53 -13.23
N PHE A 611 2.60 6.72 -11.91
CA PHE A 611 1.35 7.15 -11.29
C PHE A 611 0.87 8.50 -11.83
N VAL A 612 1.77 9.50 -11.94
CA VAL A 612 1.47 10.85 -12.45
C VAL A 612 0.87 10.81 -13.86
N PHE A 613 1.35 9.92 -14.72
CA PHE A 613 0.93 9.86 -16.13
C PHE A 613 -0.01 8.69 -16.48
N SER A 614 -0.39 7.86 -15.53
CA SER A 614 -1.32 6.72 -15.74
C SER A 614 -2.69 7.10 -16.33
N ALA A 615 -3.18 8.31 -16.09
CA ALA A 615 -4.54 8.74 -16.44
C ALA A 615 -4.70 9.40 -17.84
N ILE A 616 -3.72 9.30 -18.74
CA ILE A 616 -3.74 9.94 -20.08
C ILE A 616 -5.04 9.64 -20.85
N GLY A 617 -5.52 8.39 -20.81
CA GLY A 617 -6.69 7.96 -21.54
C GLY A 617 -7.99 8.60 -21.07
N MET A 618 -8.06 9.13 -19.84
CA MET A 618 -9.28 9.73 -19.29
C MET A 618 -9.73 10.96 -20.08
N VAL A 619 -8.83 11.61 -20.81
CA VAL A 619 -9.16 12.71 -21.74
C VAL A 619 -10.19 12.29 -22.78
N SER A 620 -10.20 11.01 -23.20
CA SER A 620 -11.18 10.48 -24.15
C SER A 620 -12.62 10.61 -23.64
N SER A 621 -12.84 10.47 -22.33
CA SER A 621 -14.19 10.60 -21.74
C SER A 621 -14.80 11.99 -21.89
N MET A 622 -13.98 12.99 -22.24
CA MET A 622 -14.40 14.38 -22.48
C MET A 622 -14.63 14.68 -23.97
N ALA A 623 -14.48 13.71 -24.86
CA ALA A 623 -14.52 13.93 -26.32
C ALA A 623 -15.80 14.63 -26.79
N GLU A 624 -16.96 14.27 -26.22
CA GLU A 624 -18.27 14.82 -26.61
C GLU A 624 -18.47 16.30 -26.20
N GLU A 625 -17.61 16.88 -25.37
CA GLU A 625 -17.66 18.30 -24.95
C GLU A 625 -16.79 19.23 -25.83
N VAL A 626 -16.20 18.68 -26.90
CA VAL A 626 -15.13 19.33 -27.70
C VAL A 626 -15.55 19.45 -29.16
N HIS A 627 -15.22 20.58 -29.79
CA HIS A 627 -15.37 20.75 -31.24
C HIS A 627 -14.18 20.18 -32.00
N ALA A 628 -14.38 19.55 -33.18
CA ALA A 628 -13.31 18.91 -33.97
C ALA A 628 -12.52 17.86 -33.14
N LEU A 629 -13.26 16.97 -32.49
CA LEU A 629 -12.80 15.96 -31.55
C LEU A 629 -11.76 14.99 -32.15
N ALA A 630 -11.85 14.63 -33.44
CA ALA A 630 -10.92 13.77 -34.16
C ALA A 630 -9.48 14.33 -34.26
N ILE A 631 -9.30 15.62 -34.01
CA ILE A 631 -8.00 16.32 -34.09
C ILE A 631 -7.57 16.86 -32.72
N LYS A 632 -8.51 17.43 -31.95
CA LYS A 632 -8.16 18.10 -30.67
C LYS A 632 -7.90 17.12 -29.53
N VAL A 633 -8.72 16.09 -29.37
CA VAL A 633 -8.54 15.05 -28.35
C VAL A 633 -7.17 14.35 -28.50
N PRO A 634 -6.80 13.83 -29.68
CA PRO A 634 -5.51 13.13 -29.84
C PRO A 634 -4.31 14.07 -29.66
N LYS A 635 -4.39 15.33 -30.13
CA LYS A 635 -3.34 16.32 -29.87
C LYS A 635 -3.17 16.61 -28.38
N ALA A 636 -4.26 16.72 -27.61
CA ALA A 636 -4.18 16.91 -26.16
C ALA A 636 -3.50 15.72 -25.47
N MET A 637 -3.86 14.49 -25.83
CA MET A 637 -3.21 13.27 -25.33
C MET A 637 -1.71 13.25 -25.63
N ALA A 638 -1.34 13.48 -26.88
CA ALA A 638 0.06 13.45 -27.33
C ALA A 638 0.93 14.57 -26.74
N LEU A 639 0.35 15.74 -26.42
CA LEU A 639 1.06 16.89 -25.86
C LEU A 639 1.15 16.86 -24.33
N CYS A 640 0.29 16.09 -23.65
CA CYS A 640 0.23 16.05 -22.19
C CYS A 640 1.59 15.67 -21.55
N ILE A 641 2.23 14.62 -22.07
CA ILE A 641 3.50 14.10 -21.53
C ILE A 641 4.70 15.00 -21.83
N PRO A 642 4.97 15.52 -23.05
CA PRO A 642 6.13 16.39 -23.25
C PRO A 642 5.98 17.71 -22.49
N VAL A 643 4.77 18.28 -22.42
CA VAL A 643 4.54 19.53 -21.66
C VAL A 643 4.65 19.26 -20.16
N GLY A 644 3.97 18.22 -19.67
CA GLY A 644 3.97 17.87 -18.26
C GLY A 644 5.32 17.34 -17.76
N GLY A 645 5.95 16.46 -18.52
CA GLY A 645 7.27 15.90 -18.25
C GLY A 645 8.35 16.98 -18.17
N THR A 646 8.33 17.95 -19.10
CA THR A 646 9.25 19.10 -19.06
C THR A 646 8.98 19.97 -17.83
N ALA A 647 7.72 20.27 -17.51
CA ALA A 647 7.37 21.04 -16.32
C ALA A 647 7.80 20.33 -15.02
N GLY A 648 7.62 19.00 -14.94
CA GLY A 648 8.01 18.18 -13.80
C GLY A 648 9.51 18.15 -13.55
N LEU A 649 10.35 18.25 -14.58
CA LEU A 649 11.81 18.37 -14.39
C LEU A 649 12.18 19.60 -13.55
N PHE A 650 11.46 20.73 -13.71
CA PHE A 650 11.66 21.91 -12.87
C PHE A 650 11.20 21.73 -11.42
N PHE A 651 10.45 20.67 -11.11
CA PHE A 651 10.09 20.29 -9.75
C PHE A 651 11.04 19.25 -9.16
N VAL A 652 11.37 18.22 -9.94
CA VAL A 652 12.19 17.06 -9.57
C VAL A 652 13.67 17.44 -9.36
N ILE A 653 14.27 18.22 -10.27
CA ILE A 653 15.69 18.61 -10.18
C ILE A 653 16.02 19.36 -8.87
N PRO A 654 15.31 20.44 -8.49
CA PRO A 654 15.64 21.16 -7.24
C PRO A 654 15.41 20.30 -5.99
N LEU A 655 14.47 19.36 -6.02
CA LEU A 655 14.32 18.35 -4.96
C LEU A 655 15.58 17.49 -4.86
N CYS A 656 16.06 16.92 -5.96
CA CYS A 656 17.28 16.10 -5.92
C CYS A 656 18.52 16.87 -5.45
N VAL A 657 18.65 18.14 -5.83
CA VAL A 657 19.78 19.00 -5.41
C VAL A 657 19.80 19.27 -3.91
N THR A 658 18.64 19.22 -3.24
CA THR A 658 18.49 19.60 -1.83
C THR A 658 17.96 18.46 -0.96
N LEU A 659 17.86 17.24 -1.51
CA LEU A 659 17.23 16.11 -0.86
C LEU A 659 17.98 15.76 0.44
N PRO A 660 17.30 15.73 1.60
CA PRO A 660 17.87 15.24 2.86
C PRO A 660 18.26 13.75 2.78
N GLY A 661 18.90 13.24 3.83
CA GLY A 661 19.24 11.82 3.94
C GLY A 661 18.01 10.92 3.78
N LEU A 662 18.12 9.89 2.94
CA LEU A 662 16.96 9.06 2.56
C LEU A 662 16.34 8.33 3.77
N VAL A 663 17.16 7.88 4.72
CA VAL A 663 16.72 7.23 5.97
C VAL A 663 15.91 8.18 6.85
N ASP A 664 16.24 9.47 6.85
CA ASP A 664 15.47 10.45 7.62
C ASP A 664 14.08 10.67 6.99
N ILE A 665 14.02 10.64 5.67
CA ILE A 665 12.77 10.78 4.91
C ILE A 665 11.85 9.57 5.12
N THR A 666 12.38 8.35 5.25
CA THR A 666 11.56 7.16 5.55
C THR A 666 10.93 7.21 6.94
N ASN A 667 11.53 7.98 7.86
CA ASN A 667 11.00 8.23 9.20
C ASN A 667 10.13 9.50 9.29
N ALA A 668 9.75 10.09 8.16
CA ALA A 668 8.93 11.30 8.13
C ALA A 668 7.57 11.08 8.83
N PRO A 669 7.10 12.06 9.64
CA PRO A 669 5.81 11.99 10.31
C PRO A 669 4.65 11.76 9.34
N SER A 670 3.64 11.00 9.79
CA SER A 670 2.45 10.66 8.98
C SER A 670 2.75 9.94 7.64
N GLY A 671 3.98 9.42 7.44
CA GLY A 671 4.36 8.63 6.26
C GLY A 671 4.44 9.43 4.95
N GLN A 672 4.41 10.77 5.01
CA GLN A 672 4.45 11.64 3.85
C GLN A 672 5.80 12.37 3.76
N PRO A 673 6.60 12.14 2.69
CA PRO A 673 7.99 12.60 2.66
C PRO A 673 8.12 14.10 2.40
N ILE A 674 7.28 14.68 1.53
CA ILE A 674 7.45 16.07 1.06
C ILE A 674 7.27 17.13 2.16
N PRO A 675 6.26 17.04 3.05
CA PRO A 675 6.14 17.95 4.19
C PRO A 675 7.42 18.02 5.02
N TYR A 676 8.03 16.85 5.29
CA TYR A 676 9.30 16.74 6.01
C TYR A 676 10.48 17.32 5.20
N VAL A 677 10.63 16.92 3.93
CA VAL A 677 11.69 17.41 3.05
C VAL A 677 11.68 18.94 2.98
N PHE A 678 10.51 19.56 2.75
CA PHE A 678 10.41 21.02 2.72
C PHE A 678 10.72 21.66 4.07
N GLN A 679 10.36 21.03 5.19
CA GLN A 679 10.72 21.55 6.51
C GLN A 679 12.24 21.59 6.74
N VAL A 680 12.93 20.50 6.40
CA VAL A 680 14.39 20.41 6.57
C VAL A 680 15.10 21.38 5.62
N VAL A 681 14.68 21.43 4.35
CA VAL A 681 15.30 22.27 3.31
C VAL A 681 15.06 23.76 3.54
N MET A 682 13.87 24.15 3.98
CA MET A 682 13.55 25.55 4.31
C MET A 682 14.08 25.97 5.68
N GLY A 683 14.40 25.01 6.56
CA GLY A 683 14.84 25.24 7.94
C GLY A 683 13.76 25.84 8.87
N THR A 684 12.51 25.96 8.39
CA THR A 684 11.39 26.51 9.16
C THR A 684 10.09 25.76 8.84
N ARG A 685 9.26 25.54 9.86
CA ARG A 685 7.92 24.95 9.69
C ARG A 685 7.02 25.80 8.78
N ALA A 686 7.16 27.13 8.86
CA ALA A 686 6.37 28.07 8.05
C ALA A 686 6.71 27.98 6.57
N GLY A 687 8.00 27.86 6.23
CA GLY A 687 8.45 27.63 4.86
C GLY A 687 7.89 26.32 4.29
N ALA A 688 7.91 25.25 5.09
CA ALA A 688 7.35 23.95 4.73
C ALA A 688 5.86 24.07 4.38
N VAL A 689 5.05 24.57 5.31
CA VAL A 689 3.60 24.72 5.11
C VAL A 689 3.28 25.66 3.96
N GLY A 690 4.06 26.74 3.77
CA GLY A 690 3.91 27.63 2.62
C GLY A 690 4.06 26.89 1.30
N LEU A 691 5.09 26.04 1.16
CA LEU A 691 5.32 25.25 -0.06
C LEU A 691 4.31 24.11 -0.24
N VAL A 692 3.99 23.37 0.83
CA VAL A 692 2.99 22.30 0.75
C VAL A 692 1.59 22.87 0.45
N SER A 693 1.25 24.06 0.93
CA SER A 693 -0.02 24.73 0.62
C SER A 693 -0.19 24.96 -0.89
N LEU A 694 0.90 25.25 -1.62
CA LEU A 694 0.86 25.35 -3.08
C LEU A 694 0.47 24.02 -3.72
N LEU A 695 1.07 22.91 -3.23
CA LEU A 695 0.77 21.55 -3.67
C LEU A 695 -0.65 21.12 -3.32
N LEU A 696 -1.17 21.49 -2.14
CA LEU A 696 -2.54 21.19 -1.73
C LEU A 696 -3.56 21.86 -2.65
N VAL A 697 -3.29 23.08 -3.12
CA VAL A 697 -4.17 23.75 -4.10
C VAL A 697 -4.09 23.05 -5.47
N VAL A 698 -2.92 22.56 -5.89
CA VAL A 698 -2.80 21.70 -7.09
C VAL A 698 -3.61 20.41 -6.90
N GLY A 699 -3.49 19.75 -5.75
CA GLY A 699 -4.23 18.53 -5.41
C GLY A 699 -5.74 18.73 -5.39
N PHE A 700 -6.21 19.88 -4.90
CA PHE A 700 -7.63 20.25 -4.92
C PHE A 700 -8.17 20.36 -6.35
N PHE A 701 -7.45 21.02 -7.25
CA PHE A 701 -7.86 21.10 -8.64
C PHE A 701 -7.77 19.75 -9.36
N CYS A 702 -6.72 18.97 -9.09
CA CYS A 702 -6.56 17.61 -9.58
C CYS A 702 -7.77 16.73 -9.19
N SER A 703 -8.19 16.78 -7.92
CA SER A 703 -9.37 16.09 -7.38
C SER A 703 -10.65 16.44 -8.15
N ILE A 704 -10.88 17.72 -8.47
CA ILE A 704 -12.02 18.17 -9.26
C ILE A 704 -11.94 17.61 -10.68
N SER A 705 -10.81 17.80 -11.37
CA SER A 705 -10.65 17.42 -12.77
C SER A 705 -10.76 15.90 -12.99
N ILE A 706 -10.17 15.09 -12.09
CA ILE A 706 -10.22 13.62 -12.17
C ILE A 706 -11.61 13.08 -11.81
N THR A 707 -12.28 13.65 -10.81
CA THR A 707 -13.66 13.28 -10.45
C THR A 707 -14.63 13.60 -11.60
N ASN A 708 -14.46 14.75 -12.26
CA ASN A 708 -15.25 15.11 -13.43
C ASN A 708 -15.05 14.10 -14.58
N ALA A 709 -13.80 13.73 -14.89
CA ALA A 709 -13.52 12.73 -15.92
C ALA A 709 -14.12 11.36 -15.60
N ALA A 710 -13.94 10.87 -14.36
CA ALA A 710 -14.52 9.60 -13.90
C ALA A 710 -16.06 9.58 -13.99
N SER A 711 -16.72 10.71 -13.73
CA SER A 711 -18.18 10.83 -13.86
C SER A 711 -18.66 10.64 -15.31
N ARG A 712 -17.92 11.15 -16.31
CA ARG A 712 -18.30 11.00 -17.72
C ARG A 712 -17.96 9.63 -18.27
N CYS A 713 -16.87 9.03 -17.80
CA CYS A 713 -16.60 7.61 -18.04
C CYS A 713 -17.78 6.76 -17.54
N THR A 714 -18.19 6.96 -16.28
CA THR A 714 -19.30 6.20 -15.68
C THR A 714 -20.61 6.40 -16.43
N TRP A 715 -20.90 7.63 -16.85
CA TRP A 715 -22.07 7.94 -17.68
C TRP A 715 -22.03 7.26 -19.06
N ALA A 716 -20.89 7.28 -19.77
CA ALA A 716 -20.77 6.66 -21.08
C ALA A 716 -21.07 5.14 -21.01
N LEU A 717 -20.55 4.45 -20.00
CA LEU A 717 -20.87 3.04 -19.79
C LEU A 717 -22.34 2.80 -19.43
N ALA A 718 -22.94 3.70 -18.66
CA ALA A 718 -24.37 3.63 -18.35
C ALA A 718 -25.22 3.78 -19.61
N ARG A 719 -24.87 4.75 -20.47
CA ARG A 719 -25.53 5.00 -21.77
C ARG A 719 -25.50 3.75 -22.64
N ASP A 720 -24.35 3.09 -22.72
CA ASP A 720 -24.15 1.90 -23.56
C ASP A 720 -24.61 0.60 -22.87
N THR A 721 -25.42 0.70 -21.82
CA THR A 721 -26.04 -0.41 -21.07
C THR A 721 -25.06 -1.40 -20.43
N ALA A 722 -23.81 -0.99 -20.20
CA ALA A 722 -22.78 -1.84 -19.59
C ALA A 722 -22.93 -1.93 -18.05
N LEU A 723 -23.65 -1.01 -17.41
CA LEU A 723 -23.85 -0.95 -15.96
C LEU A 723 -25.18 -1.53 -15.47
N PRO A 724 -25.22 -2.11 -14.25
CA PRO A 724 -26.48 -2.35 -13.57
C PRO A 724 -27.21 -1.02 -13.31
N MET A 725 -28.53 -1.03 -13.43
CA MET A 725 -29.35 0.19 -13.31
C MET A 725 -28.91 1.31 -14.28
N SER A 726 -28.41 0.93 -15.46
CA SER A 726 -27.97 1.83 -16.54
C SER A 726 -28.92 3.00 -16.79
N ARG A 727 -30.24 2.75 -16.80
CA ARG A 727 -31.30 3.76 -16.98
C ARG A 727 -31.30 4.90 -15.96
N LEU A 728 -30.72 4.71 -14.78
CA LEU A 728 -30.59 5.77 -13.77
C LEU A 728 -29.32 6.59 -14.02
N PHE A 729 -28.20 5.90 -14.21
CA PHE A 729 -26.88 6.52 -14.32
C PHE A 729 -26.59 7.11 -15.70
N SER A 730 -27.36 6.76 -16.74
CA SER A 730 -27.28 7.35 -18.06
C SER A 730 -28.02 8.69 -18.17
N ARG A 731 -28.83 9.07 -17.17
CA ARG A 731 -29.62 10.31 -17.21
C ARG A 731 -28.73 11.54 -17.11
N VAL A 732 -28.89 12.43 -18.07
CA VAL A 732 -28.32 13.78 -18.06
C VAL A 732 -29.39 14.74 -17.53
N ASP A 733 -29.02 15.63 -16.61
CA ASP A 733 -29.94 16.65 -16.12
C ASP A 733 -30.08 17.80 -17.13
N ASP A 734 -31.31 18.16 -17.50
CA ASP A 734 -31.58 19.15 -18.55
C ASP A 734 -31.15 20.59 -18.19
N ARG A 735 -31.11 20.92 -16.89
CA ARG A 735 -30.79 22.28 -16.42
C ARG A 735 -29.29 22.53 -16.41
N VAL A 736 -28.52 21.55 -15.93
CA VAL A 736 -27.05 21.66 -15.81
C VAL A 736 -26.29 20.96 -16.93
N ARG A 737 -26.96 20.12 -17.75
CA ARG A 737 -26.42 19.32 -18.87
C ARG A 737 -25.22 18.44 -18.48
N ILE A 738 -25.31 17.80 -17.32
CA ILE A 738 -24.31 16.85 -16.81
C ILE A 738 -24.97 15.60 -16.20
N PRO A 739 -24.26 14.46 -16.13
CA PRO A 739 -24.78 13.23 -15.55
C PRO A 739 -24.61 13.20 -14.03
N LEU A 740 -25.47 13.93 -13.31
CA LEU A 740 -25.41 14.03 -11.84
C LEU A 740 -25.49 12.67 -11.13
N TRP A 741 -26.27 11.72 -11.67
CA TRP A 741 -26.39 10.37 -11.11
C TRP A 741 -25.10 9.56 -11.25
N ALA A 742 -24.41 9.67 -12.39
CA ALA A 742 -23.12 9.02 -12.58
C ALA A 742 -22.04 9.62 -11.67
N LEU A 743 -22.04 10.95 -11.52
CA LEU A 743 -21.18 11.66 -10.56
C LEU A 743 -21.44 11.18 -9.12
N GLY A 744 -22.69 11.09 -8.71
CA GLY A 744 -23.08 10.57 -7.39
C GLY A 744 -22.63 9.13 -7.17
N LEU A 745 -22.77 8.26 -8.18
CA LEU A 745 -22.29 6.87 -8.11
C LEU A 745 -20.77 6.82 -7.88
N VAL A 746 -19.99 7.58 -8.66
CA VAL A 746 -18.54 7.67 -8.53
C VAL A 746 -18.14 8.11 -7.11
N THR A 747 -18.82 9.12 -6.55
CA THR A 747 -18.55 9.62 -5.19
C THR A 747 -18.89 8.56 -4.13
N VAL A 748 -20.06 7.91 -4.22
CA VAL A 748 -20.47 6.89 -3.26
C VAL A 748 -19.55 5.68 -3.29
N VAL A 749 -19.16 5.21 -4.48
CA VAL A 749 -18.23 4.07 -4.61
C VAL A 749 -16.88 4.40 -3.97
N GLN A 750 -16.33 5.60 -4.21
CA GLN A 750 -15.08 6.02 -3.56
C GLN A 750 -15.22 6.04 -2.03
N MET A 751 -16.32 6.58 -1.50
CA MET A 751 -16.55 6.62 -0.06
C MET A 751 -16.65 5.21 0.54
N LEU A 752 -17.31 4.27 -0.15
CA LEU A 752 -17.42 2.87 0.28
C LEU A 752 -16.06 2.16 0.25
N LEU A 753 -15.28 2.35 -0.82
CA LEU A 753 -13.92 1.80 -0.90
C LEU A 753 -12.99 2.42 0.15
N GLY A 754 -13.20 3.69 0.52
CA GLY A 754 -12.52 4.35 1.63
C GLY A 754 -12.66 3.62 2.97
N LEU A 755 -13.79 2.98 3.24
CA LEU A 755 -14.03 2.24 4.49
C LEU A 755 -13.02 1.09 4.69
N ILE A 756 -12.46 0.55 3.61
CA ILE A 756 -11.47 -0.53 3.66
C ILE A 756 -10.25 -0.09 4.49
N ASN A 757 -9.89 1.19 4.45
CA ASN A 757 -8.75 1.73 5.20
C ASN A 757 -8.92 1.57 6.73
N LEU A 758 -10.15 1.51 7.25
CA LEU A 758 -10.40 1.29 8.68
C LEU A 758 -10.04 -0.13 9.13
N GLY A 759 -10.16 -1.10 8.22
CA GLY A 759 -9.86 -2.51 8.52
C GLY A 759 -8.43 -2.88 8.16
N SER A 760 -7.95 -2.43 7.00
CA SER A 760 -6.60 -2.73 6.54
C SER A 760 -6.10 -1.67 5.53
N SER A 761 -5.00 -0.99 5.89
CA SER A 761 -4.30 -0.07 5.01
C SER A 761 -3.63 -0.77 3.83
N SER A 762 -3.18 -2.02 3.98
CA SER A 762 -2.61 -2.80 2.86
C SER A 762 -3.69 -3.21 1.86
N ALA A 763 -4.87 -3.62 2.35
CA ALA A 763 -6.01 -3.89 1.48
C ALA A 763 -6.43 -2.62 0.74
N PHE A 764 -6.57 -1.49 1.44
CA PHE A 764 -6.89 -0.21 0.80
C PHE A 764 -5.86 0.21 -0.25
N THR A 765 -4.56 0.12 0.07
CA THR A 765 -3.47 0.42 -0.87
C THR A 765 -3.55 -0.46 -2.12
N ALA A 766 -3.92 -1.74 -1.98
CA ALA A 766 -4.12 -2.61 -3.14
C ALA A 766 -5.24 -2.10 -4.06
N PHE A 767 -6.35 -1.57 -3.53
CA PHE A 767 -7.39 -0.95 -4.36
C PHE A 767 -6.87 0.29 -5.10
N VAL A 768 -6.05 1.12 -4.45
CA VAL A 768 -5.42 2.28 -5.09
C VAL A 768 -4.48 1.85 -6.23
N SER A 769 -3.60 0.88 -5.99
CA SER A 769 -2.69 0.34 -7.00
C SER A 769 -3.42 -0.30 -8.19
N VAL A 770 -4.58 -0.93 -7.96
CA VAL A 770 -5.43 -1.45 -9.05
C VAL A 770 -5.89 -0.36 -10.00
N GLY A 771 -5.99 0.91 -9.57
CA GLY A 771 -6.31 2.02 -10.47
C GLY A 771 -5.37 2.10 -11.66
N VAL A 772 -4.06 2.16 -11.39
CA VAL A 772 -3.03 2.23 -12.43
C VAL A 772 -3.05 0.97 -13.31
N ILE A 773 -3.05 -0.22 -12.67
CA ILE A 773 -3.08 -1.52 -13.36
C ILE A 773 -4.29 -1.63 -14.31
N ALA A 774 -5.48 -1.26 -13.84
CA ALA A 774 -6.70 -1.36 -14.63
C ALA A 774 -6.72 -0.36 -15.79
N LEU A 775 -6.24 0.88 -15.60
CA LEU A 775 -6.08 1.83 -16.70
C LEU A 775 -5.08 1.31 -17.74
N ALA A 776 -3.93 0.82 -17.31
CA ALA A 776 -2.88 0.29 -18.18
C ALA A 776 -3.38 -0.91 -19.01
N ILE A 777 -4.08 -1.87 -18.39
CA ILE A 777 -4.71 -3.00 -19.11
C ILE A 777 -5.79 -2.50 -20.08
N THR A 778 -6.58 -1.52 -19.67
CA THR A 778 -7.60 -0.93 -20.56
C THR A 778 -6.97 -0.35 -21.82
N TYR A 779 -5.79 0.26 -21.72
CA TYR A 779 -5.07 0.80 -22.86
C TYR A 779 -4.45 -0.29 -23.72
N SER A 780 -3.90 -1.34 -23.10
CA SER A 780 -3.22 -2.41 -23.84
C SER A 780 -4.17 -3.23 -24.72
N ILE A 781 -5.45 -3.39 -24.35
CA ILE A 781 -6.43 -4.15 -25.12
C ILE A 781 -6.61 -3.59 -26.55
N PRO A 782 -7.09 -2.34 -26.76
CA PRO A 782 -7.27 -1.80 -28.10
C PRO A 782 -5.95 -1.60 -28.85
N ILE A 783 -4.83 -1.30 -28.16
CA ILE A 783 -3.50 -1.23 -28.79
C ILE A 783 -3.11 -2.61 -29.35
N SER A 784 -3.33 -3.69 -28.59
CA SER A 784 -3.03 -5.06 -29.00
C SER A 784 -3.89 -5.50 -30.18
N ILE A 785 -5.20 -5.24 -30.15
CA ILE A 785 -6.10 -5.55 -31.27
C ILE A 785 -5.67 -4.76 -32.51
N SER A 786 -5.36 -3.47 -32.33
CA SER A 786 -4.88 -2.62 -33.42
C SER A 786 -3.51 -3.06 -33.96
N LEU A 787 -2.67 -3.70 -33.17
CA LEU A 787 -1.35 -4.12 -33.65
C LEU A 787 -1.42 -5.50 -34.31
N PHE A 788 -2.02 -6.47 -33.63
CA PHE A 788 -1.93 -7.89 -34.01
C PHE A 788 -3.10 -8.36 -34.88
N TYR A 789 -4.31 -7.87 -34.64
CA TYR A 789 -5.50 -8.34 -35.36
C TYR A 789 -5.69 -7.58 -36.68
N ASN A 790 -5.74 -6.25 -36.63
CA ASN A 790 -5.98 -5.43 -37.83
C ASN A 790 -4.69 -4.89 -38.50
N LYS A 791 -3.51 -5.16 -37.94
CA LYS A 791 -2.19 -4.72 -38.46
C LYS A 791 -2.13 -3.21 -38.71
N ARG A 792 -2.75 -2.44 -37.82
CA ARG A 792 -2.87 -0.98 -37.81
C ARG A 792 -3.61 -0.40 -39.03
N SER A 793 -4.44 -1.20 -39.71
CA SER A 793 -5.18 -0.75 -40.90
C SER A 793 -6.14 0.39 -40.61
N GLU A 794 -6.85 0.34 -39.48
CA GLU A 794 -7.85 1.36 -39.14
C GLU A 794 -7.22 2.66 -38.64
N VAL A 795 -6.23 2.57 -37.76
CA VAL A 795 -5.52 3.76 -37.25
C VAL A 795 -4.67 4.44 -38.31
N SER A 796 -4.23 3.72 -39.36
CA SER A 796 -3.53 4.34 -40.49
C SER A 796 -4.39 5.30 -41.32
N LYS A 797 -5.72 5.19 -41.21
CA LYS A 797 -6.69 6.09 -41.86
C LYS A 797 -7.09 7.27 -40.95
N ALA A 798 -6.57 7.33 -39.73
CA ALA A 798 -6.91 8.39 -38.79
C ALA A 798 -6.32 9.74 -39.24
N ARG A 799 -7.05 10.83 -38.95
CA ARG A 799 -6.61 12.21 -39.24
C ARG A 799 -5.29 12.56 -38.55
N TRP A 800 -5.05 11.99 -37.38
CA TRP A 800 -3.79 12.05 -36.66
C TRP A 800 -3.24 10.63 -36.51
N ASN A 801 -2.07 10.37 -37.11
CA ASN A 801 -1.40 9.07 -37.05
C ASN A 801 0.13 9.22 -37.03
N CYS A 802 0.82 8.19 -36.57
CA CYS A 802 2.28 8.09 -36.46
C CYS A 802 2.91 7.39 -37.66
N GLY A 803 2.18 7.23 -38.76
CA GLY A 803 2.57 6.35 -39.87
C GLY A 803 2.66 4.87 -39.46
N ARG A 804 3.03 4.03 -40.43
CA ARG A 804 3.01 2.57 -40.24
C ARG A 804 4.22 2.03 -39.47
N ALA A 805 5.44 2.44 -39.85
CA ALA A 805 6.68 1.94 -39.25
C ALA A 805 6.85 2.44 -37.81
N LEU A 806 6.88 3.77 -37.63
CA LEU A 806 7.03 4.38 -36.31
C LEU A 806 5.88 4.00 -35.37
N GLY A 807 4.63 4.05 -35.83
CA GLY A 807 3.49 3.63 -35.01
C GLY A 807 3.49 2.14 -34.60
N THR A 808 4.10 1.25 -35.39
CA THR A 808 4.29 -0.16 -35.00
C THR A 808 5.30 -0.26 -33.85
N THR A 809 6.44 0.42 -33.97
CA THR A 809 7.46 0.47 -32.91
C THR A 809 6.91 1.09 -31.62
N VAL A 810 6.18 2.20 -31.74
CA VAL A 810 5.53 2.89 -30.61
C VAL A 810 4.54 1.97 -29.90
N ASN A 811 3.67 1.26 -30.64
CA ASN A 811 2.74 0.30 -30.04
C ASN A 811 3.47 -0.86 -29.34
N LEU A 812 4.55 -1.39 -29.91
CA LEU A 812 5.33 -2.47 -29.30
C LEU A 812 5.97 -2.02 -27.98
N ILE A 813 6.58 -0.83 -27.96
CA ILE A 813 7.18 -0.25 -26.75
C ILE A 813 6.08 0.01 -25.71
N ALA A 814 4.94 0.58 -26.11
CA ALA A 814 3.81 0.82 -25.21
C ALA A 814 3.31 -0.48 -24.56
N LEU A 815 3.15 -1.55 -25.32
CA LEU A 815 2.71 -2.85 -24.77
C LEU A 815 3.76 -3.49 -23.86
N ALA A 816 5.05 -3.38 -24.20
CA ALA A 816 6.13 -3.87 -23.35
C ALA A 816 6.23 -3.09 -22.03
N TRP A 817 6.09 -1.76 -22.09
CA TRP A 817 6.05 -0.89 -20.92
C TRP A 817 4.85 -1.21 -20.03
N ILE A 818 3.65 -1.30 -20.60
CA ILE A 818 2.45 -1.69 -19.83
C ILE A 818 2.67 -3.05 -19.17
N ALA A 819 3.17 -4.06 -19.90
CA ALA A 819 3.42 -5.38 -19.32
C ALA A 819 4.40 -5.33 -18.13
N PHE A 820 5.41 -4.49 -18.20
CA PHE A 820 6.36 -4.26 -17.12
C PHE A 820 5.72 -3.51 -15.94
N GLU A 821 4.95 -2.46 -16.22
CA GLU A 821 4.20 -1.67 -15.23
C GLU A 821 3.25 -2.54 -14.40
N LEU A 822 2.56 -3.51 -15.02
CA LEU A 822 1.67 -4.44 -14.30
C LEU A 822 2.41 -5.26 -13.23
N VAL A 823 3.66 -5.63 -13.50
CA VAL A 823 4.50 -6.33 -12.53
C VAL A 823 4.95 -5.37 -11.44
N LEU A 824 5.42 -4.18 -11.80
CA LEU A 824 5.90 -3.17 -10.84
C LEU A 824 4.81 -2.72 -9.86
N PHE A 825 3.59 -2.49 -10.31
CA PHE A 825 2.47 -2.11 -9.44
C PHE A 825 1.86 -3.29 -8.66
N SER A 826 2.34 -4.52 -8.88
CA SER A 826 1.89 -5.73 -8.16
C SER A 826 2.91 -6.29 -7.17
N MET A 827 4.14 -5.75 -7.17
CA MET A 827 5.22 -6.22 -6.29
C MET A 827 5.34 -5.36 -5.02
N PRO A 828 5.92 -5.89 -3.94
CA PRO A 828 6.19 -5.11 -2.74
C PRO A 828 7.37 -4.15 -2.95
N SER A 829 7.25 -2.95 -2.37
CA SER A 829 8.26 -1.89 -2.47
C SER A 829 9.49 -2.14 -1.60
N THR A 830 9.39 -3.00 -0.59
CA THR A 830 10.48 -3.29 0.35
C THR A 830 10.55 -4.77 0.70
N LEU A 831 11.76 -5.26 0.96
CA LEU A 831 12.06 -6.59 1.48
C LEU A 831 12.61 -6.49 2.91
N PRO A 832 12.32 -7.46 3.80
CA PRO A 832 11.46 -8.64 3.56
C PRO A 832 9.97 -8.28 3.45
N VAL A 833 9.24 -9.09 2.68
CA VAL A 833 7.80 -8.91 2.48
C VAL A 833 7.05 -9.30 3.75
N THR A 834 6.16 -8.43 4.22
CA THR A 834 5.24 -8.67 5.34
C THR A 834 3.80 -8.60 4.83
N PRO A 835 2.81 -9.08 5.60
CA PRO A 835 1.39 -8.92 5.25
C PRO A 835 0.93 -7.47 5.08
N VAL A 836 1.67 -6.51 5.63
CA VAL A 836 1.36 -5.08 5.53
C VAL A 836 2.13 -4.41 4.40
N SER A 837 3.36 -4.87 4.10
CA SER A 837 4.19 -4.33 3.00
C SER A 837 3.93 -4.97 1.64
N MET A 838 3.22 -6.10 1.59
CA MET A 838 2.82 -6.72 0.32
C MET A 838 1.77 -5.89 -0.42
N ASN A 839 1.99 -5.69 -1.73
CA ASN A 839 0.99 -5.09 -2.58
C ASN A 839 0.05 -6.15 -3.17
N TYR A 840 -1.19 -6.22 -2.67
CA TYR A 840 -2.18 -7.20 -3.12
C TYR A 840 -2.98 -6.78 -4.38
N ALA A 841 -2.48 -5.81 -5.14
CA ALA A 841 -3.20 -5.25 -6.29
C ALA A 841 -3.59 -6.32 -7.33
N SER A 842 -2.70 -7.28 -7.62
CA SER A 842 -2.98 -8.38 -8.55
C SER A 842 -4.18 -9.23 -8.12
N VAL A 843 -4.31 -9.51 -6.82
CA VAL A 843 -5.44 -10.27 -6.25
C VAL A 843 -6.75 -9.50 -6.40
N VAL A 844 -6.73 -8.21 -6.06
CA VAL A 844 -7.91 -7.33 -6.18
C VAL A 844 -8.34 -7.20 -7.66
N PHE A 845 -7.38 -7.05 -8.57
CA PHE A 845 -7.63 -6.99 -10.01
C PHE A 845 -8.28 -8.27 -10.55
N VAL A 846 -7.72 -9.45 -10.21
CA VAL A 846 -8.28 -10.75 -10.61
C VAL A 846 -9.68 -10.95 -10.03
N GLY A 847 -9.91 -10.53 -8.78
CA GLY A 847 -11.22 -10.59 -8.14
C GLY A 847 -12.27 -9.79 -8.92
N PHE A 848 -11.97 -8.52 -9.22
CA PHE A 848 -12.89 -7.66 -9.97
C PHE A 848 -13.16 -8.15 -11.40
N THR A 849 -12.12 -8.57 -12.12
CA THR A 849 -12.28 -9.09 -13.48
C THR A 849 -13.09 -10.38 -13.50
N THR A 850 -12.90 -11.26 -12.51
CA THR A 850 -13.71 -12.47 -12.33
C THR A 850 -15.18 -12.15 -12.05
N LEU A 851 -15.45 -11.14 -11.23
CA LEU A 851 -16.82 -10.65 -10.97
C LEU A 851 -17.47 -10.08 -12.23
N ALA A 852 -16.76 -9.24 -12.99
CA ALA A 852 -17.25 -8.69 -14.24
C ALA A 852 -17.53 -9.78 -15.28
N PHE A 853 -16.63 -10.77 -15.40
CA PHE A 853 -16.82 -11.90 -16.31
C PHE A 853 -18.00 -12.78 -15.91
N SER A 854 -18.16 -13.07 -14.61
CA SER A 854 -19.31 -13.80 -14.08
C SER A 854 -20.63 -13.06 -14.36
N TRP A 855 -20.64 -11.75 -14.14
CA TRP A 855 -21.77 -10.88 -14.45
C TRP A 855 -22.12 -10.90 -15.95
N TYR A 856 -21.12 -10.94 -16.84
CA TYR A 856 -21.34 -11.09 -18.27
C TYR A 856 -22.04 -12.40 -18.61
N ILE A 857 -21.56 -13.53 -18.08
CA ILE A 857 -22.12 -14.85 -18.36
C ILE A 857 -23.57 -14.97 -17.85
N VAL A 858 -23.84 -14.48 -16.64
CA VAL A 858 -25.14 -14.64 -15.98
C VAL A 858 -26.20 -13.72 -16.61
N HIS A 859 -25.85 -12.45 -16.81
CA HIS A 859 -26.82 -11.41 -17.16
C HIS A 859 -26.42 -10.64 -18.43
N ALA A 860 -25.22 -10.04 -18.47
CA ALA A 860 -24.93 -9.02 -19.47
C ALA A 860 -24.90 -9.56 -20.91
N ARG A 861 -24.57 -10.84 -21.15
CA ARG A 861 -24.67 -11.47 -22.48
C ARG A 861 -26.06 -11.39 -23.12
N LYS A 862 -27.12 -11.16 -22.32
CA LYS A 862 -28.51 -11.08 -22.78
C LYS A 862 -28.95 -9.63 -23.05
N VAL A 863 -28.27 -8.64 -22.47
CA VAL A 863 -28.74 -7.24 -22.42
C VAL A 863 -27.75 -6.29 -23.07
N TYR A 864 -26.44 -6.57 -22.95
CA TYR A 864 -25.39 -5.76 -23.54
C TYR A 864 -25.27 -6.05 -25.03
N VAL A 865 -25.66 -5.07 -25.85
CA VAL A 865 -25.59 -5.14 -27.31
C VAL A 865 -24.21 -4.69 -27.81
N GLY A 866 -23.48 -3.91 -27.01
CA GLY A 866 -22.28 -3.18 -27.40
C GLY A 866 -22.59 -1.72 -27.72
N PRO A 867 -21.56 -0.86 -27.78
CA PRO A 867 -21.73 0.47 -28.34
C PRO A 867 -22.17 0.41 -29.81
N PRO A 868 -22.75 1.49 -30.35
CA PRO A 868 -23.17 1.54 -31.75
C PRO A 868 -21.97 1.35 -32.70
N LEU A 869 -22.23 0.73 -33.87
CA LEU A 869 -21.26 0.61 -34.96
C LEU A 869 -21.11 1.96 -35.67
N SER A 870 -19.89 2.30 -36.11
CA SER A 870 -19.70 3.48 -36.98
C SER A 870 -20.23 3.21 -38.38
N ASP A 871 -20.86 4.20 -39.01
CA ASP A 871 -21.38 4.13 -40.37
C ASP A 871 -20.26 3.73 -41.34
N GLY A 872 -20.36 2.54 -41.93
CA GLY A 872 -19.34 1.98 -42.84
C GLY A 872 -18.69 0.66 -42.40
N MET A 873 -19.05 0.09 -41.24
CA MET A 873 -18.71 -1.31 -40.90
C MET A 873 -19.86 -2.27 -41.22
N PRO A 874 -19.60 -3.45 -41.80
CA PRO A 874 -20.64 -4.42 -42.12
C PRO A 874 -21.39 -4.89 -40.86
N GLN A 875 -22.72 -4.99 -40.96
CA GLN A 875 -23.63 -5.36 -39.87
C GLN A 875 -23.49 -6.82 -39.38
N ASP A 876 -22.67 -7.64 -40.03
CA ASP A 876 -22.56 -9.09 -39.80
C ASP A 876 -21.54 -9.50 -38.72
N MET A 877 -21.26 -8.64 -37.74
CA MET A 877 -20.22 -8.85 -36.71
C MET A 877 -20.68 -9.61 -35.46
#